data_AF-A0A4Z1NVH8-F1
#
_entry.id   AF-A0A4Z1NVH8-F1
#
_cell.length_a   1.000
_cell.length_b   1.000
_cell.length_c   1.000
_cell.angle_alpha   90.00
_cell.angle_beta   90.00
_cell.angle_gamma   90.00
#
_symmetry.space_group_name_H-M   'P 1'
#
loop_
_entity.id
_entity.type
_entity.pdbx_description
1 polymer ?
#
loop_
_entity_poly.entity_id
_entity_poly.type
_entity_poly.pdbx_seq_one_letter_code
_entity_poly.pdbx_strand_id
1 'polypeptide(L)'
;MSKPTANWEKLSSSFYRKVPLYTSVFDSDLELENYAIAGAPYSGAIAFHRDEGKLHTYRGTQAAKASIDVYSCAGKLIRRINWDQGPIKGLGWSDEEQLLAVTEDGTVRVYEGLQADFVPFSIGHGAEEHGVVSCRFWSNGFVALLGNNNLVSVSRYDEPRPKLLATPPDEPVASWALIPPADSLSRSVEVLLAIGPTIYVVDANEAEDRGLDTGPFQLISVSPNGRFVALYTGDGKVWVVSSDFQNRLSEYDTKSKTMPKDMQWCGNDSVVLAWEDEVRLIGPNGSAATYVYDGWVHIIPDYDGIRLFTNEVCEFLQKVPDVTEEVFRLGSTAPAAILLDAVDQLDKKSPKADDDIQLIRNNLDEAVDTCVKAAGHEFSIHWQKQLLKGASFGKSVLDLYNSDDFVDMCETLRVLNAVRFYEVGLPLSYDQYIRLTPERLIQRLINRNEYLLALRVSDYLRLPTDRIYVHWASQKVRVSSDSEDAICRAIVEKLDGKRGISFEEIARAAHDEGRQRLATELLNYEPRAGKQVPLLLSMKEDIIALDKAIESGDTDLVYFVLLSMKKKLPLPSFFRTISSRPMALSLVESSAWAEDKDILKDLYYQDDRRLDGSNLLLVESLEQKDLQHRTDKIKSATKLLADSKEFTFQQKFLDEIPKLLKSQEIFEKDFGPGFIGLSINETIFKLIRQGALKRATKVQTDFRVPDRAFWYLRLRAYVAKRDWTELEELSKVKKSPIGWEPFFNEILGAGNLRVAGLFVSKCTGLNYKERAEMYIKVGMVPKAAEEMYKAKDLEGLQDLRAKATGREGTEVERFIGLLQGKK
;
A
#
# COMPACT_ATOMS: atom_id res chain seq x y z
N MET A 1 24.10 -20.44 46.35
CA MET A 1 23.12 -19.52 45.73
C MET A 1 22.00 -19.29 46.72
N SER A 2 21.39 -18.10 46.72
CA SER A 2 20.21 -17.82 47.55
C SER A 2 19.05 -18.74 47.17
N LYS A 3 18.22 -19.07 48.15
CA LYS A 3 16.98 -19.83 47.92
C LYS A 3 16.06 -19.02 46.98
N PRO A 4 15.26 -19.66 46.14
CA PRO A 4 14.38 -18.97 45.19
C PRO A 4 13.29 -18.18 45.92
N THR A 5 12.97 -18.57 47.15
CA THR A 5 12.02 -17.91 48.05
C THR A 5 12.64 -16.82 48.94
N ALA A 6 13.93 -16.54 48.83
CA ALA A 6 14.63 -15.64 49.75
C ALA A 6 14.12 -14.19 49.69
N ASN A 7 13.60 -13.78 48.55
CA ASN A 7 13.04 -12.45 48.29
C ASN A 7 11.51 -12.46 48.22
N TRP A 8 10.85 -13.52 48.72
CA TRP A 8 9.40 -13.61 48.72
C TRP A 8 8.83 -13.02 50.01
N GLU A 9 7.79 -12.23 49.85
CA GLU A 9 7.03 -11.66 50.93
C GLU A 9 5.56 -12.06 50.78
N LYS A 10 4.98 -12.57 51.85
CA LYS A 10 3.57 -12.98 51.84
C LYS A 10 2.70 -11.77 52.12
N LEU A 11 1.84 -11.44 51.17
CA LEU A 11 0.87 -10.35 51.27
C LEU A 11 -0.54 -10.94 51.19
N SER A 12 -1.22 -11.02 52.34
CA SER A 12 -2.53 -11.66 52.45
C SER A 12 -2.49 -13.14 51.99
N SER A 13 -3.14 -13.47 50.88
CA SER A 13 -3.21 -14.83 50.31
C SER A 13 -2.12 -15.13 49.27
N SER A 14 -1.38 -14.13 48.78
CA SER A 14 -0.43 -14.28 47.67
C SER A 14 0.99 -13.93 48.08
N PHE A 15 1.98 -14.43 47.34
CA PHE A 15 3.37 -14.05 47.52
C PHE A 15 3.77 -13.02 46.47
N TYR A 16 4.60 -12.07 46.89
CA TYR A 16 5.25 -11.09 46.03
C TYR A 16 6.75 -11.26 46.14
N ARG A 17 7.47 -10.92 45.08
CA ARG A 17 8.93 -10.97 45.07
C ARG A 17 9.52 -9.73 44.46
N LYS A 18 10.67 -9.32 45.01
CA LYS A 18 11.49 -8.23 44.50
C LYS A 18 12.77 -8.79 43.87
N VAL A 19 12.87 -8.72 42.55
CA VAL A 19 13.97 -9.28 41.78
C VAL A 19 15.00 -8.18 41.49
N PRO A 20 16.25 -8.29 41.94
CA PRO A 20 17.30 -7.34 41.55
C PRO A 20 17.68 -7.58 40.08
N LEU A 21 17.58 -6.55 39.25
CA LEU A 21 17.89 -6.61 37.81
C LEU A 21 19.29 -6.07 37.52
N TYR A 22 19.56 -4.84 37.94
CA TYR A 22 20.85 -4.17 37.74
C TYR A 22 21.27 -3.41 38.99
N THR A 23 22.57 -3.17 39.10
CA THR A 23 23.19 -2.38 40.17
C THR A 23 24.09 -1.31 39.56
N SER A 24 24.35 -0.23 40.31
CA SER A 24 25.11 0.94 39.85
C SER A 24 24.54 1.47 38.53
N VAL A 25 23.23 1.70 38.53
CA VAL A 25 22.45 2.02 37.33
C VAL A 25 22.85 3.40 36.81
N PHE A 26 22.74 4.43 37.64
CA PHE A 26 23.05 5.79 37.23
C PHE A 26 24.26 6.32 38.00
N ASP A 27 24.95 7.29 37.41
CA ASP A 27 26.00 8.04 38.08
C ASP A 27 25.44 8.69 39.37
N SER A 28 26.20 8.67 40.46
CA SER A 28 25.81 9.31 41.72
C SER A 28 25.62 10.81 41.58
N ASP A 29 26.25 11.43 40.57
CA ASP A 29 26.10 12.87 40.30
C ASP A 29 24.76 13.23 39.63
N LEU A 30 24.00 12.23 39.17
CA LEU A 30 22.66 12.41 38.60
C LEU A 30 21.61 12.48 39.71
N GLU A 31 21.18 13.70 40.04
CA GLU A 31 20.16 13.97 41.04
C GLU A 31 18.77 13.55 40.53
N LEU A 32 18.39 12.28 40.70
CA LEU A 32 17.15 11.70 40.15
C LEU A 32 15.87 12.42 40.61
N GLU A 33 15.89 13.03 41.79
CA GLU A 33 14.79 13.82 42.34
C GLU A 33 14.42 15.04 41.46
N ASN A 34 15.35 15.51 40.64
CA ASN A 34 15.19 16.68 39.78
C ASN A 34 14.66 16.37 38.37
N TYR A 35 14.32 15.11 38.10
CA TYR A 35 13.84 14.65 36.80
C TYR A 35 12.44 14.05 36.88
N ALA A 36 11.62 14.36 35.88
CA ALA A 36 10.48 13.57 35.48
C ALA A 36 10.97 12.40 34.62
N ILE A 37 10.49 11.19 34.95
CA ILE A 37 10.89 9.95 34.30
C ILE A 37 9.69 9.32 33.60
N ALA A 38 9.85 8.97 32.33
CA ALA A 38 8.88 8.17 31.59
C ALA A 38 9.57 6.88 31.11
N GLY A 39 9.06 5.72 31.50
CA GLY A 39 9.57 4.44 31.02
C GLY A 39 8.72 3.86 29.89
N ALA A 40 9.39 3.34 28.86
CA ALA A 40 8.73 2.59 27.81
C ALA A 40 8.22 1.23 28.35
N PRO A 41 7.04 0.77 27.89
CA PRO A 41 6.49 -0.52 28.30
C PRO A 41 7.39 -1.68 27.88
N TYR A 42 7.16 -2.86 28.45
CA TYR A 42 7.88 -4.09 28.16
C TYR A 42 9.39 -3.92 28.41
N SER A 43 9.75 -3.40 29.59
CA SER A 43 11.16 -3.21 29.97
C SER A 43 11.99 -2.38 28.97
N GLY A 44 11.35 -1.42 28.31
CA GLY A 44 12.00 -0.58 27.30
C GLY A 44 12.86 0.54 27.87
N ALA A 45 13.30 1.44 27.00
CA ALA A 45 14.10 2.61 27.35
C ALA A 45 13.38 3.57 28.32
N ILE A 46 14.17 4.41 28.99
CA ILE A 46 13.71 5.35 30.02
C ILE A 46 14.11 6.75 29.59
N ALA A 47 13.16 7.67 29.51
CA ALA A 47 13.40 9.06 29.18
C ALA A 47 13.39 9.91 30.46
N PHE A 48 14.42 10.73 30.60
CA PHE A 48 14.59 11.71 31.66
C PHE A 48 14.42 13.10 31.09
N HIS A 49 13.57 13.89 31.72
CA HIS A 49 13.46 15.31 31.47
C HIS A 49 13.52 16.07 32.80
N ARG A 50 14.23 17.19 32.82
CA ARG A 50 14.34 17.97 34.07
C ARG A 50 13.00 18.57 34.42
N ASP A 51 12.64 18.47 35.69
CA ASP A 51 11.44 19.10 36.21
C ASP A 51 11.67 20.62 36.35
N GLU A 52 11.07 21.40 35.46
CA GLU A 52 11.18 22.86 35.46
C GLU A 52 10.52 23.52 36.69
N GLY A 53 9.66 22.79 37.42
CA GLY A 53 9.04 23.25 38.67
C GLY A 53 9.97 23.19 39.88
N LYS A 54 11.14 22.55 39.77
CA LYS A 54 12.12 22.40 40.86
C LYS A 54 13.29 23.36 40.68
N LEU A 55 13.83 23.84 41.81
CA LEU A 55 15.03 24.69 41.81
C LEU A 55 16.28 23.83 41.62
N HIS A 56 17.12 24.20 40.65
CA HIS A 56 18.32 23.43 40.29
C HIS A 56 19.60 24.15 40.69
N THR A 57 20.61 23.39 41.11
CA THR A 57 21.99 23.86 41.32
C THR A 57 22.65 24.18 39.97
N TYR A 58 23.10 25.42 39.79
CA TYR A 58 23.68 25.88 38.52
C TYR A 58 25.05 25.21 38.23
N ARG A 59 25.09 24.26 37.29
CA ARG A 59 26.31 23.52 36.87
C ARG A 59 26.92 24.03 35.54
N GLY A 60 26.82 25.34 35.25
CA GLY A 60 27.44 25.98 34.07
C GLY A 60 26.56 26.06 32.81
N THR A 61 27.08 26.72 31.75
CA THR A 61 26.30 27.11 30.55
C THR A 61 25.85 25.95 29.65
N GLN A 62 26.60 24.84 29.57
CA GLN A 62 26.18 23.65 28.81
C GLN A 62 25.15 22.81 29.57
N ALA A 63 25.25 22.74 30.90
CA ALA A 63 24.30 22.05 31.75
C ALA A 63 22.97 22.80 31.89
N ALA A 64 22.86 24.04 31.41
CA ALA A 64 21.64 24.85 31.47
C ALA A 64 20.68 24.63 30.28
N LYS A 65 21.12 23.94 29.21
CA LYS A 65 20.26 23.67 28.06
C LYS A 65 19.30 22.52 28.39
N ALA A 66 18.01 22.71 28.15
CA ALA A 66 17.01 21.67 28.31
C ALA A 66 17.31 20.48 27.39
N SER A 67 17.19 19.27 27.92
CA SER A 67 17.35 18.04 27.15
C SER A 67 16.38 16.97 27.62
N ILE A 68 16.18 15.97 26.76
CA ILE A 68 15.59 14.69 27.10
C ILE A 68 16.69 13.64 26.96
N ASP A 69 17.07 13.02 28.06
CA ASP A 69 18.11 12.00 28.07
C ASP A 69 17.46 10.61 28.12
N VAL A 70 17.77 9.76 27.15
CA VAL A 70 17.19 8.42 27.00
C VAL A 70 18.21 7.37 27.40
N TYR A 71 17.87 6.53 28.36
CA TYR A 71 18.73 5.49 28.94
C TYR A 71 18.15 4.08 28.76
N SER A 72 19.01 3.07 28.82
CA SER A 72 18.59 1.68 29.05
C SER A 72 18.19 1.46 30.51
N CYS A 73 17.54 0.33 30.83
CA CYS A 73 17.24 -0.02 32.22
C CYS A 73 18.49 -0.30 33.06
N ALA A 74 19.61 -0.61 32.41
CA ALA A 74 20.92 -0.76 33.06
C ALA A 74 21.67 0.57 33.18
N GLY A 75 21.05 1.70 32.80
CA GLY A 75 21.58 3.05 32.96
C GLY A 75 22.65 3.47 31.94
N LYS A 76 22.76 2.74 30.82
CA LYS A 76 23.55 3.18 29.66
C LYS A 76 22.80 4.30 28.93
N LEU A 77 23.41 5.47 28.78
CA LEU A 77 22.85 6.56 27.97
C LEU A 77 22.80 6.12 26.49
N ILE A 78 21.60 6.09 25.92
CA ILE A 78 21.34 5.70 24.53
C ILE A 78 21.39 6.94 23.61
N ARG A 79 20.75 8.03 24.04
CA ARG A 79 20.70 9.30 23.27
C ARG A 79 20.40 10.48 24.18
N ARG A 80 20.98 11.64 23.85
CA ARG A 80 20.60 12.94 24.39
C ARG A 80 19.90 13.76 23.30
N ILE A 81 18.68 14.17 23.55
CA ILE A 81 17.87 15.00 22.65
C ILE A 81 17.92 16.43 23.18
N ASN A 82 18.46 17.35 22.40
CA ASN A 82 18.45 18.76 22.77
C ASN A 82 17.01 19.31 22.64
N TRP A 83 16.55 20.04 23.65
CA TRP A 83 15.17 20.52 23.73
C TRP A 83 15.11 22.04 23.65
N ASP A 84 14.26 22.55 22.75
CA ASP A 84 14.20 23.96 22.37
C ASP A 84 12.76 24.53 22.22
N GLN A 85 11.72 23.75 22.52
CA GLN A 85 10.31 24.10 22.25
C GLN A 85 9.53 24.53 23.51
N GLY A 86 10.21 25.03 24.54
CA GLY A 86 9.57 25.42 25.80
C GLY A 86 9.26 24.23 26.72
N PRO A 87 8.38 24.40 27.72
CA PRO A 87 8.14 23.39 28.75
C PRO A 87 7.48 22.12 28.21
N ILE A 88 7.94 20.96 28.67
CA ILE A 88 7.31 19.66 28.36
C ILE A 88 6.19 19.40 29.37
N LYS A 89 4.96 19.23 28.88
CA LYS A 89 3.76 18.94 29.69
C LYS A 89 3.35 17.47 29.65
N GLY A 90 3.88 16.71 28.69
CA GLY A 90 3.66 15.28 28.59
C GLY A 90 4.85 14.58 27.96
N LEU A 91 5.30 13.50 28.59
CA LEU A 91 6.33 12.61 28.06
C LEU A 91 5.81 11.17 28.17
N GLY A 92 5.83 10.44 27.06
CA GLY A 92 5.25 9.10 27.01
C GLY A 92 5.83 8.24 25.91
N TRP A 93 5.45 6.96 25.91
CA TRP A 93 5.98 5.97 25.00
C TRP A 93 4.88 5.15 24.34
N SER A 94 5.12 4.73 23.09
CA SER A 94 4.33 3.69 22.43
C SER A 94 4.82 2.28 22.80
N ASP A 95 4.02 1.26 22.48
CA ASP A 95 4.45 -0.15 22.59
C ASP A 95 5.66 -0.45 21.70
N GLU A 96 5.74 0.23 20.55
CA GLU A 96 6.87 0.21 19.60
C GLU A 96 8.12 0.98 20.07
N GLU A 97 8.14 1.47 21.31
CA GLU A 97 9.26 2.23 21.88
C GLU A 97 9.56 3.55 21.13
N GLN A 98 8.50 4.21 20.66
CA GLN A 98 8.57 5.57 20.13
C GLN A 98 8.34 6.56 21.28
N LEU A 99 9.21 7.56 21.40
CA LEU A 99 9.10 8.60 22.43
C LEU A 99 8.19 9.72 21.92
N LEU A 100 7.26 10.17 22.76
CA LEU A 100 6.40 11.31 22.50
C LEU A 100 6.66 12.40 23.52
N ALA A 101 6.90 13.63 23.05
CA ALA A 101 7.02 14.82 23.87
C ALA A 101 5.97 15.85 23.46
N VAL A 102 5.16 16.32 24.41
CA VAL A 102 4.07 17.28 24.23
C VAL A 102 4.41 18.57 24.98
N THR A 103 4.36 19.70 24.28
CA THR A 103 4.63 21.04 24.82
C THR A 103 3.36 21.72 25.33
N GLU A 104 3.53 22.84 26.03
CA GLU A 104 2.44 23.66 26.55
C GLU A 104 1.53 24.24 25.47
N ASP A 105 2.05 24.61 24.30
CA ASP A 105 1.25 25.13 23.18
C ASP A 105 0.50 24.03 22.40
N GLY A 106 0.68 22.76 22.75
CA GLY A 106 0.04 21.63 22.08
C GLY A 106 0.82 21.07 20.89
N THR A 107 2.07 21.48 20.68
CA THR A 107 2.97 20.82 19.74
C THR A 107 3.42 19.45 20.28
N VAL A 108 3.45 18.45 19.41
CA VAL A 108 3.86 17.07 19.72
C VAL A 108 5.01 16.69 18.82
N ARG A 109 6.09 16.15 19.41
CA ARG A 109 7.20 15.53 18.66
C ARG A 109 7.19 14.01 18.89
N VAL A 110 7.06 13.24 17.82
CA VAL A 110 7.13 11.77 17.85
C VAL A 110 8.47 11.30 17.31
N TYR A 111 9.28 10.65 18.15
CA TYR A 111 10.56 10.08 17.76
C TYR A 111 10.36 8.61 17.36
N GLU A 112 10.33 8.33 16.06
CA GLU A 112 9.95 7.01 15.49
C GLU A 112 10.92 5.87 15.83
N GLY A 113 12.09 6.20 16.39
CA GLY A 113 13.05 5.25 16.96
C GLY A 113 14.07 5.98 17.82
N LEU A 114 14.82 5.23 18.62
CA LEU A 114 15.76 5.79 19.59
C LEU A 114 16.86 6.65 18.95
N GLN A 115 17.18 6.43 17.67
CA GLN A 115 18.20 7.16 16.92
C GLN A 115 17.63 8.01 15.77
N ALA A 116 16.31 7.95 15.51
CA ALA A 116 15.67 8.66 14.40
C ALA A 116 15.31 10.10 14.78
N ASP A 117 15.10 10.96 13.78
CA ASP A 117 14.52 12.27 14.03
C ASP A 117 13.03 12.19 14.42
N PHE A 118 12.43 13.35 14.67
CA PHE A 118 11.04 13.44 15.08
C PHE A 118 10.12 13.88 13.94
N VAL A 119 8.87 13.41 13.99
CA VAL A 119 7.76 13.91 13.19
C VAL A 119 6.90 14.81 14.09
N PRO A 120 6.72 16.10 13.75
CA PRO A 120 5.90 17.00 14.54
C PRO A 120 4.43 17.00 14.09
N PHE A 121 3.51 17.21 15.03
CA PHE A 121 2.13 17.60 14.75
C PHE A 121 1.57 18.48 15.89
N SER A 122 0.43 19.14 15.67
CA SER A 122 -0.26 19.92 16.71
C SER A 122 -1.56 19.24 17.11
N ILE A 123 -1.90 19.26 18.40
CA ILE A 123 -3.19 18.76 18.89
C ILE A 123 -4.35 19.71 18.57
N GLY A 124 -4.10 21.00 18.31
CA GLY A 124 -5.12 21.99 18.00
C GLY A 124 -6.16 22.19 19.13
N HIS A 125 -7.41 22.46 18.75
CA HIS A 125 -8.57 22.56 19.65
C HIS A 125 -8.41 23.53 20.83
N GLY A 126 -7.73 24.67 20.61
CA GLY A 126 -7.54 25.70 21.64
C GLY A 126 -6.36 25.47 22.58
N ALA A 127 -5.49 24.48 22.32
CA ALA A 127 -4.29 24.24 23.12
C ALA A 127 -3.32 25.45 23.15
N GLU A 128 -3.24 26.21 22.05
CA GLU A 128 -2.41 27.43 21.99
C GLU A 128 -2.95 28.56 22.89
N GLU A 129 -4.26 28.59 23.17
CA GLU A 129 -4.91 29.61 24.00
C GLU A 129 -4.97 29.22 25.48
N HIS A 130 -5.32 27.96 25.75
CA HIS A 130 -5.56 27.47 27.11
C HIS A 130 -4.36 26.74 27.71
N GLY A 131 -3.38 26.35 26.89
CA GLY A 131 -2.22 25.56 27.29
C GLY A 131 -2.55 24.11 27.61
N VAL A 132 -1.61 23.21 27.35
CA VAL A 132 -1.64 21.82 27.83
C VAL A 132 -1.19 21.80 29.30
N VAL A 133 -2.00 21.19 30.16
CA VAL A 133 -1.69 21.01 31.58
C VAL A 133 -0.92 19.72 31.81
N SER A 134 -1.41 18.61 31.27
CA SER A 134 -0.76 17.31 31.37
C SER A 134 -1.27 16.32 30.32
N CYS A 135 -0.54 15.24 30.11
CA CYS A 135 -0.93 14.15 29.21
C CYS A 135 -0.94 12.78 29.91
N ARG A 136 -1.73 11.85 29.36
CA ARG A 136 -1.71 10.43 29.71
C ARG A 136 -1.66 9.61 28.42
N PHE A 137 -0.79 8.60 28.40
CA PHE A 137 -0.47 7.82 27.21
C PHE A 137 -0.90 6.36 27.39
N TRP A 138 -1.25 5.71 26.29
CA TRP A 138 -1.37 4.25 26.18
C TRP A 138 -0.62 3.77 24.92
N SER A 139 -0.70 2.48 24.63
CA SER A 139 0.07 1.79 23.58
C SER A 139 0.17 2.54 22.24
N ASN A 140 -0.93 3.14 21.78
CA ASN A 140 -1.06 3.72 20.43
C ASN A 140 -1.60 5.16 20.43
N GLY A 141 -1.87 5.76 21.58
CA GLY A 141 -2.46 7.10 21.65
C GLY A 141 -2.30 7.79 22.99
N PHE A 142 -2.74 9.03 23.07
CA PHE A 142 -2.76 9.80 24.32
C PHE A 142 -3.98 10.71 24.41
N VAL A 143 -4.26 11.21 25.61
CA VAL A 143 -5.16 12.35 25.84
C VAL A 143 -4.36 13.48 26.46
N ALA A 144 -4.62 14.71 26.03
CA ALA A 144 -4.12 15.94 26.63
C ALA A 144 -5.26 16.65 27.37
N LEU A 145 -5.00 17.04 28.62
CA LEU A 145 -5.86 17.91 29.42
C LEU A 145 -5.42 19.36 29.21
N LEU A 146 -6.33 20.23 28.80
CA LEU A 146 -6.08 21.65 28.59
C LEU A 146 -6.43 22.49 29.83
N GLY A 147 -5.95 23.73 29.89
CA GLY A 147 -6.16 24.63 31.04
C GLY A 147 -7.62 25.03 31.29
N ASN A 148 -8.51 24.82 30.32
CA ASN A 148 -9.95 25.00 30.43
C ASN A 148 -10.72 23.68 30.64
N ASN A 149 -10.03 22.64 31.14
CA ASN A 149 -10.53 21.27 31.34
C ASN A 149 -10.93 20.50 30.07
N ASN A 150 -10.82 21.09 28.86
CA ASN A 150 -11.06 20.33 27.65
C ASN A 150 -10.06 19.18 27.50
N LEU A 151 -10.55 18.06 26.98
CA LEU A 151 -9.76 16.87 26.72
C LEU A 151 -9.63 16.65 25.22
N VAL A 152 -8.38 16.56 24.75
CA VAL A 152 -8.07 16.29 23.34
C VAL A 152 -7.43 14.92 23.23
N SER A 153 -8.11 14.00 22.55
CA SER A 153 -7.65 12.63 22.31
C SER A 153 -6.94 12.49 20.97
N VAL A 154 -5.85 11.74 20.95
CA VAL A 154 -5.14 11.31 19.75
C VAL A 154 -5.05 9.79 19.79
N SER A 155 -5.82 9.11 18.96
CA SER A 155 -5.96 7.65 19.06
C SER A 155 -4.85 6.84 18.38
N ARG A 156 -4.03 7.49 17.55
CA ARG A 156 -2.98 6.88 16.72
C ARG A 156 -1.80 7.85 16.57
N TYR A 157 -0.59 7.32 16.63
CA TYR A 157 0.65 8.10 16.47
C TYR A 157 1.10 8.24 15.01
N ASP A 158 0.84 7.25 14.18
CA ASP A 158 1.23 7.20 12.76
C ASP A 158 0.38 8.10 11.87
N GLU A 159 -0.91 8.22 12.20
CA GLU A 159 -1.84 9.15 11.55
C GLU A 159 -2.60 9.94 12.62
N PRO A 160 -1.95 10.95 13.23
CA PRO A 160 -2.51 11.68 14.35
C PRO A 160 -3.73 12.48 13.90
N ARG A 161 -4.88 12.19 14.51
CA ARG A 161 -6.15 12.90 14.29
C ARG A 161 -6.71 13.36 15.63
N PRO A 162 -6.31 14.55 16.11
CA PRO A 162 -6.78 15.09 17.38
C PRO A 162 -8.28 15.32 17.38
N LYS A 163 -8.96 14.85 18.44
CA LYS A 163 -10.41 14.98 18.63
C LYS A 163 -10.74 15.44 20.04
N LEU A 164 -11.60 16.45 20.12
CA LEU A 164 -12.19 16.87 21.38
C LEU A 164 -13.12 15.77 21.93
N LEU A 165 -13.00 15.48 23.22
CA LEU A 165 -13.94 14.64 23.96
C LEU A 165 -15.11 15.48 24.49
N ALA A 166 -16.08 14.85 25.15
CA ALA A 166 -17.16 15.58 25.79
C ALA A 166 -16.64 16.58 26.83
N THR A 167 -17.30 17.73 26.95
CA THR A 167 -16.86 18.81 27.85
C THR A 167 -17.15 18.43 29.31
N PRO A 168 -16.12 18.31 30.17
CA PRO A 168 -16.32 18.09 31.59
C PRO A 168 -16.73 19.40 32.31
N PRO A 169 -17.11 19.34 33.59
CA PRO A 169 -17.36 20.54 34.39
C PRO A 169 -16.15 21.48 34.49
N ASP A 170 -16.41 22.77 34.63
CA ASP A 170 -15.40 23.85 34.73
C ASP A 170 -14.74 23.96 36.13
N GLU A 171 -14.78 22.89 36.92
CA GLU A 171 -14.18 22.83 38.27
C GLU A 171 -12.75 22.27 38.23
N PRO A 172 -11.86 22.62 39.19
CA PRO A 172 -10.49 22.15 39.18
C PRO A 172 -10.36 20.61 39.20
N VAL A 173 -9.64 20.06 38.22
CA VAL A 173 -9.30 18.63 38.17
C VAL A 173 -8.17 18.35 39.16
N ALA A 174 -8.44 17.57 40.21
CA ALA A 174 -7.45 17.21 41.23
C ALA A 174 -6.45 16.16 40.72
N SER A 175 -6.95 15.14 40.02
CA SER A 175 -6.13 14.10 39.40
C SER A 175 -6.92 13.37 38.32
N TRP A 176 -6.24 12.62 37.46
CA TRP A 176 -6.91 11.91 36.37
C TRP A 176 -6.10 10.74 35.80
N ALA A 177 -6.81 9.81 35.18
CA ALA A 177 -6.26 8.63 34.51
C ALA A 177 -7.09 8.26 33.26
N LEU A 178 -6.63 7.26 32.52
CA LEU A 178 -7.27 6.75 31.32
C LEU A 178 -7.61 5.27 31.46
N ILE A 179 -8.75 4.87 30.89
CA ILE A 179 -9.01 3.48 30.49
C ILE A 179 -8.78 3.41 28.97
N PRO A 180 -7.76 2.67 28.51
CA PRO A 180 -7.47 2.55 27.10
C PRO A 180 -8.64 1.93 26.31
N PRO A 181 -8.79 2.23 25.00
CA PRO A 181 -9.84 1.65 24.17
C PRO A 181 -9.89 0.12 24.16
N ALA A 182 -8.74 -0.54 24.31
CA ALA A 182 -8.63 -1.99 24.33
C ALA A 182 -9.30 -2.64 25.55
N ASP A 183 -9.38 -1.90 26.67
CA ASP A 183 -9.90 -2.38 27.94
C ASP A 183 -11.26 -1.77 28.31
N SER A 184 -11.69 -0.73 27.58
CA SER A 184 -13.03 -0.13 27.68
C SER A 184 -14.12 -1.02 27.05
N LEU A 185 -15.34 -0.97 27.59
CA LEU A 185 -16.51 -1.62 26.96
C LEU A 185 -16.97 -0.91 25.69
N SER A 186 -16.83 0.43 25.68
CA SER A 186 -17.19 1.30 24.55
C SER A 186 -16.25 1.16 23.35
N ARG A 187 -15.08 0.52 23.53
CA ARG A 187 -13.95 0.51 22.58
C ARG A 187 -13.45 1.91 22.23
N SER A 188 -13.67 2.85 23.14
CA SER A 188 -13.25 4.23 23.05
C SER A 188 -12.42 4.60 24.27
N VAL A 189 -11.62 5.66 24.20
CA VAL A 189 -10.86 6.09 25.37
C VAL A 189 -11.83 6.70 26.37
N GLU A 190 -11.77 6.23 27.61
CA GLU A 190 -12.54 6.78 28.73
C GLU A 190 -11.57 7.48 29.68
N VAL A 191 -11.87 8.73 30.03
CA VAL A 191 -11.04 9.58 30.89
C VAL A 191 -11.69 9.68 32.25
N LEU A 192 -10.96 9.33 33.31
CA LEU A 192 -11.40 9.43 34.69
C LEU A 192 -10.88 10.74 35.28
N LEU A 193 -11.76 11.70 35.57
CA LEU A 193 -11.40 13.00 36.16
C LEU A 193 -11.89 13.09 37.61
N ALA A 194 -10.99 13.28 38.57
CA ALA A 194 -11.35 13.62 39.94
C ALA A 194 -11.69 15.12 40.02
N ILE A 195 -12.96 15.44 40.23
CA ILE A 195 -13.46 16.81 40.35
C ILE A 195 -14.33 16.88 41.60
N GLY A 196 -13.98 17.79 42.51
CA GLY A 196 -14.69 17.92 43.79
C GLY A 196 -14.66 16.61 44.61
N PRO A 197 -15.81 16.12 45.11
CA PRO A 197 -15.88 14.89 45.90
C PRO A 197 -15.99 13.60 45.04
N THR A 198 -16.12 13.71 43.72
CA THR A 198 -16.53 12.61 42.83
C THR A 198 -15.54 12.36 41.68
N ILE A 199 -15.86 11.39 40.84
CA ILE A 199 -15.16 11.06 39.60
C ILE A 199 -16.11 11.18 38.42
N TYR A 200 -15.69 11.95 37.42
CA TYR A 200 -16.35 12.01 36.13
C TYR A 200 -15.70 11.04 35.17
N VAL A 201 -16.50 10.28 34.43
CA VAL A 201 -16.04 9.48 33.29
C VAL A 201 -16.41 10.23 32.02
N VAL A 202 -15.40 10.62 31.25
CA VAL A 202 -15.55 11.40 30.03
C VAL A 202 -15.15 10.54 28.84
N ASP A 203 -16.05 10.41 27.88
CA ASP A 203 -15.78 9.76 26.59
C ASP A 203 -16.03 10.74 25.43
N ALA A 204 -16.17 10.22 24.19
CA ALA A 204 -16.42 11.06 23.03
C ALA A 204 -17.83 11.71 23.00
N ASN A 205 -18.78 11.20 23.77
CA ASN A 205 -20.19 11.55 23.70
C ASN A 205 -20.67 12.30 24.95
N GLU A 206 -20.25 11.87 26.14
CA GLU A 206 -20.73 12.38 27.41
C GLU A 206 -19.65 12.47 28.50
N ALA A 207 -19.94 13.31 29.50
CA ALA A 207 -19.20 13.43 30.75
C ALA A 207 -20.15 13.07 31.89
N GLU A 208 -20.04 11.86 32.41
CA GLU A 208 -20.96 11.30 33.41
C GLU A 208 -20.34 11.34 34.81
N ASP A 209 -21.08 11.86 35.79
CA ASP A 209 -20.70 11.80 37.21
C ASP A 209 -21.00 10.41 37.80
N ARG A 210 -20.01 9.77 38.43
CA ARG A 210 -20.17 8.48 39.12
C ARG A 210 -20.75 8.59 40.53
N GLY A 211 -20.98 9.80 41.03
CA GLY A 211 -21.71 10.07 42.27
C GLY A 211 -21.01 9.61 43.55
N LEU A 212 -19.67 9.65 43.60
CA LEU A 212 -18.91 9.40 44.83
C LEU A 212 -18.95 10.64 45.75
N ASP A 213 -18.91 10.45 47.06
CA ASP A 213 -19.12 11.51 48.07
C ASP A 213 -17.94 11.71 49.04
N THR A 214 -16.82 11.03 48.81
CA THR A 214 -15.67 10.94 49.74
C THR A 214 -14.36 11.51 49.20
N GLY A 215 -14.39 12.18 48.04
CA GLY A 215 -13.24 12.91 47.52
C GLY A 215 -12.85 14.13 48.39
N PRO A 216 -11.84 14.91 47.98
CA PRO A 216 -11.19 14.85 46.67
C PRO A 216 -10.23 13.66 46.51
N PHE A 217 -10.18 13.11 45.30
CA PHE A 217 -9.23 12.05 44.93
C PHE A 217 -7.98 12.69 44.32
N GLN A 218 -6.86 12.58 45.04
CA GLN A 218 -5.59 13.24 44.72
C GLN A 218 -4.73 12.42 43.76
N LEU A 219 -4.94 11.11 43.65
CA LEU A 219 -4.33 10.25 42.62
C LEU A 219 -5.38 9.25 42.12
N ILE A 220 -5.34 8.96 40.82
CA ILE A 220 -6.11 7.91 40.16
C ILE A 220 -5.13 7.05 39.37
N SER A 221 -5.25 5.72 39.47
CA SER A 221 -4.52 4.78 38.63
C SER A 221 -5.39 3.60 38.23
N VAL A 222 -5.33 3.18 36.98
CA VAL A 222 -6.16 2.10 36.41
C VAL A 222 -5.31 0.83 36.26
N SER A 223 -5.89 -0.33 36.59
CA SER A 223 -5.18 -1.60 36.48
C SER A 223 -4.85 -1.92 35.02
N PRO A 224 -3.77 -2.68 34.73
CA PRO A 224 -3.36 -3.02 33.36
C PRO A 224 -4.43 -3.72 32.49
N ASN A 225 -5.47 -4.29 33.09
CA ASN A 225 -6.60 -4.91 32.40
C ASN A 225 -7.87 -4.03 32.33
N GLY A 226 -7.80 -2.78 32.83
CA GLY A 226 -8.90 -1.81 32.87
C GLY A 226 -10.08 -2.15 33.80
N ARG A 227 -9.98 -3.21 34.61
CA ARG A 227 -11.10 -3.69 35.45
C ARG A 227 -11.19 -3.02 36.82
N PHE A 228 -10.07 -2.49 37.32
CA PHE A 228 -9.98 -1.93 38.66
C PHE A 228 -9.37 -0.53 38.62
N VAL A 229 -9.81 0.32 39.54
CA VAL A 229 -9.31 1.68 39.71
C VAL A 229 -8.86 1.86 41.15
N ALA A 230 -7.63 2.34 41.31
CA ALA A 230 -7.07 2.75 42.59
C ALA A 230 -7.25 4.26 42.75
N LEU A 231 -7.78 4.68 43.89
CA LEU A 231 -8.07 6.08 44.22
C LEU A 231 -7.38 6.45 45.53
N TYR A 232 -6.55 7.49 45.50
CA TYR A 232 -5.97 8.06 46.71
C TYR A 232 -6.81 9.24 47.18
N THR A 233 -7.39 9.11 48.36
CA THR A 233 -8.28 10.11 48.97
C THR A 233 -7.49 11.19 49.70
N GLY A 234 -8.10 12.38 49.85
CA GLY A 234 -7.51 13.51 50.56
C GLY A 234 -7.21 13.26 52.06
N ASP A 235 -7.86 12.28 52.69
CA ASP A 235 -7.59 11.85 54.08
C ASP A 235 -6.52 10.75 54.18
N GLY A 236 -5.84 10.42 53.09
CA GLY A 236 -4.67 9.55 53.10
C GLY A 236 -4.96 8.06 52.95
N LYS A 237 -6.11 7.69 52.37
CA LYS A 237 -6.50 6.29 52.15
C LYS A 237 -6.45 5.92 50.67
N VAL A 238 -6.09 4.67 50.41
CA VAL A 238 -6.21 4.04 49.08
C VAL A 238 -7.48 3.22 49.01
N TRP A 239 -8.29 3.49 48.00
CA TRP A 239 -9.48 2.72 47.69
C TRP A 239 -9.25 1.97 46.40
N VAL A 240 -9.59 0.68 46.39
CA VAL A 240 -9.66 -0.09 45.14
C VAL A 240 -11.13 -0.32 44.84
N VAL A 241 -11.56 0.12 43.66
CA VAL A 241 -12.94 -0.01 43.17
C VAL A 241 -12.96 -0.72 41.81
N SER A 242 -14.10 -1.28 41.43
CA SER A 242 -14.33 -1.72 40.05
C SER A 242 -14.38 -0.51 39.10
N SER A 243 -14.02 -0.69 37.83
CA SER A 243 -14.01 0.41 36.84
C SER A 243 -15.38 0.99 36.50
N ASP A 244 -16.46 0.27 36.81
CA ASP A 244 -17.84 0.78 36.77
C ASP A 244 -18.23 1.57 38.04
N PHE A 245 -17.32 1.69 39.01
CA PHE A 245 -17.49 2.35 40.31
C PHE A 245 -18.61 1.79 41.19
N GLN A 246 -19.16 0.61 40.87
CA GLN A 246 -20.26 0.00 41.61
C GLN A 246 -19.79 -0.74 42.87
N ASN A 247 -18.58 -1.30 42.85
CA ASN A 247 -18.08 -2.14 43.93
C ASN A 247 -16.80 -1.57 44.51
N ARG A 248 -16.84 -1.30 45.82
CA ARG A 248 -15.65 -0.98 46.61
C ARG A 248 -15.03 -2.26 47.14
N LEU A 249 -13.85 -2.60 46.62
CA LEU A 249 -13.19 -3.90 46.85
C LEU A 249 -12.28 -3.87 48.08
N SER A 250 -11.53 -2.79 48.29
CA SER A 250 -10.66 -2.65 49.46
C SER A 250 -10.44 -1.19 49.86
N GLU A 251 -10.11 -1.00 51.14
CA GLU A 251 -9.67 0.26 51.75
C GLU A 251 -8.35 0.01 52.49
N TYR A 252 -7.37 0.89 52.31
CA TYR A 252 -6.14 0.90 53.08
C TYR A 252 -5.81 2.31 53.57
N ASP A 253 -5.67 2.48 54.87
CA ASP A 253 -5.20 3.74 55.47
C ASP A 253 -3.68 3.76 55.51
N THR A 254 -3.06 4.71 54.80
CA THR A 254 -1.60 4.82 54.77
C THR A 254 -1.01 5.27 56.09
N LYS A 255 -1.79 5.91 56.96
CA LYS A 255 -1.32 6.56 58.20
C LYS A 255 -0.20 7.58 57.94
N SER A 256 0.03 7.96 56.69
CA SER A 256 1.05 8.94 56.31
C SER A 256 0.44 10.33 56.35
N LYS A 257 1.23 11.30 56.80
CA LYS A 257 0.86 12.72 56.74
C LYS A 257 1.28 13.37 55.43
N THR A 258 2.15 12.71 54.68
CA THR A 258 2.67 13.18 53.39
C THR A 258 2.03 12.40 52.25
N MET A 259 1.63 13.13 51.22
CA MET A 259 1.08 12.53 50.00
C MET A 259 2.17 11.71 49.29
N PRO A 260 1.85 10.49 48.83
CA PRO A 260 2.75 9.73 47.96
C PRO A 260 2.96 10.52 46.66
N LYS A 261 4.16 10.43 46.10
CA LYS A 261 4.52 11.09 44.84
C LYS A 261 3.90 10.39 43.65
N ASP A 262 3.75 9.07 43.73
CA ASP A 262 3.18 8.25 42.67
C ASP A 262 2.38 7.08 43.24
N MET A 263 1.38 6.63 42.47
CA MET A 263 0.52 5.49 42.75
C MET A 263 0.31 4.70 41.47
N GLN A 264 0.84 3.49 41.42
CA GLN A 264 0.80 2.64 40.22
C GLN A 264 0.43 1.20 40.56
N TRP A 265 -0.13 0.49 39.58
CA TRP A 265 -0.43 -0.92 39.74
C TRP A 265 0.81 -1.80 39.58
N CYS A 266 0.92 -2.83 40.42
CA CYS A 266 1.87 -3.92 40.28
C CYS A 266 1.10 -5.16 39.83
N GLY A 267 1.14 -5.42 38.52
CA GLY A 267 0.23 -6.37 37.88
C GLY A 267 -1.24 -5.93 38.02
N ASN A 268 -2.15 -6.89 38.15
CA ASN A 268 -3.59 -6.60 38.35
C ASN A 268 -4.08 -6.83 39.79
N ASP A 269 -3.18 -7.22 40.69
CA ASP A 269 -3.54 -7.74 42.03
C ASP A 269 -3.25 -6.74 43.16
N SER A 270 -2.39 -5.75 42.93
CA SER A 270 -1.88 -4.87 44.00
C SER A 270 -1.54 -3.47 43.50
N VAL A 271 -1.59 -2.52 44.44
CA VAL A 271 -1.28 -1.10 44.21
C VAL A 271 -0.01 -0.73 44.95
N VAL A 272 0.89 0.00 44.31
CA VAL A 272 2.15 0.49 44.86
C VAL A 272 2.06 1.99 45.08
N LEU A 273 2.45 2.44 46.27
CA LEU A 273 2.66 3.84 46.61
C LEU A 273 4.15 4.12 46.75
N ALA A 274 4.62 5.21 46.18
CA ALA A 274 6.01 5.66 46.31
C ALA A 274 6.10 7.04 46.98
N TRP A 275 6.92 7.13 48.02
CA TRP A 275 7.42 8.35 48.63
C TRP A 275 8.89 8.55 48.23
N GLU A 276 9.62 9.44 48.92
CA GLU A 276 11.05 9.71 48.63
C GLU A 276 11.91 8.47 48.86
N ASP A 277 11.85 7.92 50.07
CA ASP A 277 12.70 6.84 50.57
C ASP A 277 11.90 5.56 50.90
N GLU A 278 10.60 5.54 50.62
CA GLU A 278 9.70 4.44 50.98
C GLU A 278 8.78 4.05 49.82
N VAL A 279 8.69 2.75 49.54
CA VAL A 279 7.72 2.16 48.63
C VAL A 279 6.83 1.19 49.40
N ARG A 280 5.51 1.33 49.30
CA ARG A 280 4.54 0.41 49.92
C ARG A 280 3.73 -0.33 48.87
N LEU A 281 3.74 -1.65 48.97
CA LEU A 281 2.91 -2.55 48.18
C LEU A 281 1.65 -2.89 48.97
N ILE A 282 0.49 -2.48 48.45
CA ILE A 282 -0.82 -2.70 49.04
C ILE A 282 -1.49 -3.85 48.30
N GLY A 283 -1.74 -4.93 49.03
CA GLY A 283 -2.41 -6.11 48.51
C GLY A 283 -3.91 -6.09 48.78
N PRO A 284 -4.63 -7.11 48.29
CA PRO A 284 -6.04 -7.29 48.58
C PRO A 284 -6.31 -7.36 50.09
N ASN A 285 -7.48 -6.86 50.50
CA ASN A 285 -7.93 -6.83 51.90
C ASN A 285 -7.12 -5.91 52.84
N GLY A 286 -6.40 -4.92 52.31
CA GLY A 286 -5.73 -3.89 53.12
C GLY A 286 -4.45 -4.35 53.82
N SER A 287 -3.84 -5.45 53.37
CA SER A 287 -2.48 -5.81 53.78
C SER A 287 -1.46 -4.96 53.04
N ALA A 288 -0.34 -4.58 53.69
CA ALA A 288 0.74 -3.86 53.04
C ALA A 288 2.12 -4.42 53.40
N ALA A 289 3.04 -4.30 52.46
CA ALA A 289 4.47 -4.54 52.61
C ALA A 289 5.23 -3.24 52.35
N THR A 290 6.30 -2.98 53.11
CA THR A 290 7.09 -1.74 53.02
C THR A 290 8.52 -2.06 52.60
N TYR A 291 9.03 -1.32 51.62
CA TYR A 291 10.42 -1.34 51.17
C TYR A 291 11.04 0.05 51.39
N VAL A 292 12.17 0.10 52.08
CA VAL A 292 12.89 1.36 52.39
C VAL A 292 14.14 1.43 51.53
N TYR A 293 14.47 2.65 51.09
CA TYR A 293 15.59 2.96 50.20
C TYR A 293 16.40 4.14 50.75
N ASP A 294 17.69 4.20 50.40
CA ASP A 294 18.61 5.24 50.88
C ASP A 294 18.52 6.56 50.07
N GLY A 295 17.57 6.66 49.14
CA GLY A 295 17.38 7.83 48.28
C GLY A 295 16.12 7.74 47.43
N TRP A 296 15.97 8.69 46.51
CA TRP A 296 14.75 8.87 45.72
C TRP A 296 14.44 7.65 44.84
N VAL A 297 13.24 7.07 45.02
CA VAL A 297 12.77 5.94 44.22
C VAL A 297 11.77 6.39 43.17
N HIS A 298 12.00 5.98 41.92
CA HIS A 298 11.05 6.13 40.83
C HIS A 298 10.43 4.79 40.48
N ILE A 299 9.12 4.79 40.19
CA ILE A 299 8.37 3.58 39.87
C ILE A 299 7.86 3.65 38.43
N ILE A 300 7.96 2.55 37.69
CA ILE A 300 7.53 2.47 36.29
C ILE A 300 6.69 1.21 36.14
N PRO A 301 5.37 1.32 35.90
CA PRO A 301 4.50 0.16 35.76
C PRO A 301 4.79 -0.60 34.47
N ASP A 302 4.76 -1.93 34.56
CA ASP A 302 4.68 -2.84 33.43
C ASP A 302 3.43 -3.74 33.61
N TYR A 303 3.12 -4.56 32.61
CA TYR A 303 1.89 -5.37 32.62
C TYR A 303 1.79 -6.35 33.81
N ASP A 304 2.92 -6.96 34.19
CA ASP A 304 3.05 -8.07 35.13
C ASP A 304 3.73 -7.68 36.45
N GLY A 305 4.08 -6.41 36.62
CA GLY A 305 4.78 -5.91 37.80
C GLY A 305 5.16 -4.45 37.65
N ILE A 306 6.11 -4.01 38.47
CA ILE A 306 6.60 -2.63 38.48
C ILE A 306 8.13 -2.62 38.59
N ARG A 307 8.77 -1.77 37.78
CA ARG A 307 10.20 -1.50 37.90
C ARG A 307 10.44 -0.37 38.88
N LEU A 308 11.44 -0.54 39.73
CA LEU A 308 11.87 0.40 40.77
C LEU A 308 13.29 0.87 40.42
N PHE A 309 13.50 2.19 40.41
CA PHE A 309 14.77 2.80 40.04
C PHE A 309 15.28 3.73 41.14
N THR A 310 16.54 3.52 41.50
CA THR A 310 17.39 4.50 42.20
C THR A 310 18.70 4.64 41.41
N ASN A 311 19.63 5.50 41.86
CA ASN A 311 20.98 5.53 41.27
C ASN A 311 21.69 4.18 41.40
N GLU A 312 21.43 3.45 42.48
CA GLU A 312 22.15 2.23 42.82
C GLU A 312 21.51 0.97 42.27
N VAL A 313 20.18 0.90 42.15
CA VAL A 313 19.50 -0.35 41.78
C VAL A 313 18.37 -0.15 40.78
N CYS A 314 18.21 -1.14 39.91
CA CYS A 314 17.00 -1.40 39.14
C CYS A 314 16.43 -2.73 39.63
N GLU A 315 15.23 -2.70 40.19
CA GLU A 315 14.56 -3.87 40.74
C GLU A 315 13.19 -4.09 40.07
N PHE A 316 12.72 -5.32 40.00
CA PHE A 316 11.40 -5.67 39.51
C PHE A 316 10.55 -6.28 40.62
N LEU A 317 9.49 -5.59 41.01
CA LEU A 317 8.52 -6.06 41.99
C LEU A 317 7.32 -6.64 41.24
N GLN A 318 6.98 -7.89 41.53
CA GLN A 318 5.86 -8.59 40.91
C GLN A 318 5.22 -9.58 41.88
N LYS A 319 3.97 -9.96 41.62
CA LYS A 319 3.38 -11.15 42.21
C LYS A 319 4.20 -12.38 41.79
N VAL A 320 4.43 -13.30 42.72
CA VAL A 320 5.05 -14.59 42.40
C VAL A 320 4.08 -15.36 41.49
N PRO A 321 4.48 -15.77 40.28
CA PRO A 321 3.59 -16.52 39.40
C PRO A 321 3.16 -17.84 40.04
N ASP A 322 1.92 -18.26 39.79
CA ASP A 322 1.33 -19.42 40.48
C ASP A 322 2.17 -20.70 40.29
N VAL A 323 2.69 -20.93 39.08
CA VAL A 323 3.60 -22.07 38.78
C VAL A 323 4.92 -21.99 39.53
N THR A 324 5.44 -20.79 39.75
CA THR A 324 6.67 -20.56 40.52
C THR A 324 6.40 -20.78 42.01
N GLU A 325 5.25 -20.33 42.50
CA GLU A 325 4.78 -20.59 43.87
C GLU A 325 4.65 -22.09 44.11
N GLU A 326 3.98 -22.81 43.21
CA GLU A 326 3.74 -24.24 43.31
C GLU A 326 5.04 -25.04 43.45
N VAL A 327 6.07 -24.69 42.68
CA VAL A 327 7.37 -25.40 42.70
C VAL A 327 8.21 -25.05 43.92
N PHE A 328 8.32 -23.77 44.28
CA PHE A 328 9.32 -23.32 45.25
C PHE A 328 8.78 -23.02 46.66
N ARG A 329 7.46 -22.94 46.84
CA ARG A 329 6.86 -22.64 48.15
C ARG A 329 7.33 -23.66 49.18
N LEU A 330 7.77 -23.15 50.35
CA LEU A 330 8.25 -24.00 51.43
C LEU A 330 7.13 -24.94 51.91
N GLY A 331 7.43 -26.24 51.90
CA GLY A 331 6.47 -27.29 52.25
C GLY A 331 5.45 -27.59 51.16
N SER A 332 5.67 -27.14 49.91
CA SER A 332 4.85 -27.56 48.78
C SER A 332 4.93 -29.08 48.60
N THR A 333 3.76 -29.70 48.45
CA THR A 333 3.61 -31.13 48.11
C THR A 333 3.14 -31.31 46.68
N ALA A 334 3.25 -30.27 45.86
CA ALA A 334 2.85 -30.30 44.47
C ALA A 334 3.75 -31.25 43.65
N PRO A 335 3.23 -31.91 42.60
CA PRO A 335 4.01 -32.81 41.76
C PRO A 335 5.30 -32.17 41.22
N ALA A 336 5.24 -30.89 40.81
CA ALA A 336 6.40 -30.17 40.28
C ALA A 336 7.48 -29.88 41.34
N ALA A 337 7.08 -29.59 42.59
CA ALA A 337 8.02 -29.42 43.71
C ALA A 337 8.75 -30.73 44.05
N ILE A 338 8.00 -31.85 44.05
CA ILE A 338 8.56 -33.18 44.29
C ILE A 338 9.49 -33.58 43.13
N LEU A 339 9.14 -33.27 41.88
CA LEU A 339 10.01 -33.51 40.73
C LEU A 339 11.35 -32.77 40.85
N LEU A 340 11.33 -31.55 41.39
CA LEU A 340 12.55 -30.79 41.65
C LEU A 340 13.39 -31.41 42.78
N ASP A 341 12.76 -31.87 43.88
CA ASP A 341 13.49 -32.61 44.94
C ASP A 341 14.06 -33.93 44.39
N ALA A 342 13.34 -34.64 43.53
CA ALA A 342 13.82 -35.87 42.89
C ALA A 342 15.14 -35.63 42.12
N VAL A 343 15.29 -34.46 41.48
CA VAL A 343 16.52 -34.05 40.79
C VAL A 343 17.65 -33.77 41.78
N ASP A 344 17.34 -33.10 42.89
CA ASP A 344 18.30 -32.88 43.98
C ASP A 344 18.75 -34.21 44.62
N GLN A 345 17.85 -35.18 44.77
CA GLN A 345 18.16 -36.55 45.24
C GLN A 345 19.00 -37.30 44.20
N LEU A 346 18.69 -37.15 42.92
CA LEU A 346 19.42 -37.75 41.82
C LEU A 346 20.87 -37.24 41.78
N ASP A 347 21.07 -35.93 41.98
CA ASP A 347 22.40 -35.32 42.07
C ASP A 347 23.21 -35.81 43.28
N LYS A 348 22.52 -36.13 44.38
CA LYS A 348 23.11 -36.78 45.55
C LYS A 348 23.33 -38.28 45.37
N LYS A 349 22.96 -38.86 44.22
CA LYS A 349 22.98 -40.31 43.93
C LYS A 349 22.16 -41.12 44.94
N SER A 350 21.06 -40.55 45.43
CA SER A 350 20.16 -41.15 46.39
C SER A 350 19.09 -41.99 45.66
N PRO A 351 18.77 -43.21 46.13
CA PRO A 351 17.68 -44.00 45.55
C PRO A 351 16.30 -43.35 45.72
N LYS A 352 16.17 -42.40 46.66
CA LYS A 352 14.93 -41.63 46.88
C LYS A 352 14.42 -40.90 45.65
N ALA A 353 15.30 -40.60 44.69
CA ALA A 353 14.87 -40.00 43.43
C ALA A 353 13.84 -40.88 42.69
N ASP A 354 13.95 -42.21 42.75
CA ASP A 354 12.96 -43.12 42.16
C ASP A 354 11.67 -43.15 42.99
N ASP A 355 11.77 -43.16 44.32
CA ASP A 355 10.62 -43.09 45.22
C ASP A 355 9.77 -41.83 44.95
N ASP A 356 10.43 -40.68 44.78
CA ASP A 356 9.79 -39.39 44.49
C ASP A 356 9.10 -39.39 43.12
N ILE A 357 9.71 -40.03 42.11
CA ILE A 357 9.11 -40.19 40.78
C ILE A 357 7.90 -41.12 40.82
N GLN A 358 7.98 -42.25 41.54
CA GLN A 358 6.83 -43.16 41.68
C GLN A 358 5.68 -42.47 42.41
N LEU A 359 5.96 -41.60 43.40
CA LEU A 359 4.97 -40.84 44.14
C LEU A 359 4.12 -39.92 43.23
N ILE A 360 4.76 -39.30 42.24
CA ILE A 360 4.11 -38.33 41.33
C ILE A 360 3.74 -38.91 39.97
N ARG A 361 3.94 -40.22 39.75
CA ARG A 361 3.85 -40.85 38.42
C ARG A 361 2.56 -40.56 37.66
N ASN A 362 1.43 -40.45 38.35
CA ASN A 362 0.14 -40.18 37.74
C ASN A 362 -0.02 -38.75 37.21
N ASN A 363 0.77 -37.80 37.71
CA ASN A 363 0.71 -36.36 37.38
C ASN A 363 2.09 -35.85 36.92
N LEU A 364 2.93 -36.75 36.40
CA LEU A 364 4.32 -36.43 36.05
C LEU A 364 4.39 -35.52 34.81
N ASP A 365 3.45 -35.67 33.88
CA ASP A 365 3.25 -34.78 32.74
C ASP A 365 2.98 -33.33 33.19
N GLU A 366 2.02 -33.13 34.09
CA GLU A 366 1.72 -31.81 34.68
C GLU A 366 2.92 -31.24 35.45
N ALA A 367 3.64 -32.09 36.18
CA ALA A 367 4.85 -31.70 36.91
C ALA A 367 5.96 -31.19 35.97
N VAL A 368 6.16 -31.85 34.84
CA VAL A 368 7.12 -31.45 33.81
C VAL A 368 6.71 -30.11 33.21
N ASP A 369 5.45 -29.96 32.78
CA ASP A 369 4.94 -28.72 32.17
C ASP A 369 5.04 -27.53 33.14
N THR A 370 4.73 -27.76 34.42
CA THR A 370 4.83 -26.74 35.48
C THR A 370 6.27 -26.33 35.72
N CYS A 371 7.22 -27.27 35.75
CA CYS A 371 8.65 -26.96 35.82
C CYS A 371 9.12 -26.14 34.59
N VAL A 372 8.66 -26.48 33.38
CA VAL A 372 8.99 -25.73 32.15
C VAL A 372 8.48 -24.30 32.24
N LYS A 373 7.19 -24.11 32.60
CA LYS A 373 6.59 -22.77 32.74
C LYS A 373 7.26 -21.96 33.84
N ALA A 374 7.50 -22.55 35.01
CA ALA A 374 8.20 -21.90 36.11
C ALA A 374 9.60 -21.43 35.70
N ALA A 375 10.31 -22.18 34.83
CA ALA A 375 11.62 -21.78 34.34
C ALA A 375 11.57 -20.45 33.58
N GLY A 376 10.51 -20.22 32.79
CA GLY A 376 10.29 -18.96 32.06
C GLY A 376 10.22 -17.72 32.96
N HIS A 377 9.56 -17.86 34.11
CA HIS A 377 9.39 -16.76 35.07
C HIS A 377 10.63 -16.51 35.93
N GLU A 378 11.63 -17.38 35.93
CA GLU A 378 12.86 -17.16 36.71
C GLU A 378 13.84 -16.24 35.97
N PHE A 379 14.46 -15.32 36.72
CA PHE A 379 15.54 -14.47 36.22
C PHE A 379 16.93 -15.09 36.48
N SER A 380 17.04 -15.97 37.47
CA SER A 380 18.30 -16.64 37.79
C SER A 380 18.57 -17.78 36.80
N ILE A 381 19.66 -17.68 36.05
CA ILE A 381 20.14 -18.75 35.15
C ILE A 381 20.31 -20.08 35.89
N HIS A 382 20.67 -20.04 37.18
CA HIS A 382 20.79 -21.23 38.00
C HIS A 382 19.44 -21.96 38.16
N TRP A 383 18.40 -21.23 38.60
CA TRP A 383 17.07 -21.82 38.83
C TRP A 383 16.38 -22.22 37.52
N GLN A 384 16.54 -21.43 36.45
CA GLN A 384 16.10 -21.82 35.10
C GLN A 384 16.66 -23.20 34.71
N LYS A 385 17.97 -23.41 34.90
CA LYS A 385 18.63 -24.69 34.58
C LYS A 385 18.15 -25.84 35.48
N GLN A 386 17.93 -25.60 36.76
CA GLN A 386 17.44 -26.64 37.68
C GLN A 386 16.03 -27.09 37.32
N LEU A 387 15.14 -26.14 37.03
CA LEU A 387 13.76 -26.44 36.60
C LEU A 387 13.74 -27.20 35.26
N LEU A 388 14.51 -26.76 34.27
CA LEU A 388 14.62 -27.47 32.99
C LEU A 388 15.27 -28.85 33.14
N LYS A 389 16.20 -29.02 34.09
CA LYS A 389 16.77 -30.33 34.41
C LYS A 389 15.72 -31.26 35.02
N GLY A 390 14.85 -30.75 35.89
CA GLY A 390 13.71 -31.50 36.42
C GLY A 390 12.71 -31.90 35.35
N ALA A 391 12.32 -30.96 34.50
CA ALA A 391 11.46 -31.24 33.34
C ALA A 391 12.09 -32.30 32.41
N SER A 392 13.40 -32.21 32.12
CA SER A 392 14.12 -33.20 31.30
C SER A 392 14.15 -34.58 31.95
N PHE A 393 14.36 -34.65 33.27
CA PHE A 393 14.34 -35.90 34.02
C PHE A 393 12.94 -36.54 34.01
N GLY A 394 11.88 -35.79 34.35
CA GLY A 394 10.51 -36.29 34.33
C GLY A 394 10.07 -36.76 32.95
N LYS A 395 10.40 -35.99 31.90
CA LYS A 395 10.17 -36.37 30.51
C LYS A 395 10.82 -37.72 30.15
N SER A 396 12.02 -38.02 30.67
CA SER A 396 12.72 -39.28 30.36
C SER A 396 12.03 -40.53 30.91
N VAL A 397 11.10 -40.36 31.86
CA VAL A 397 10.33 -41.45 32.48
C VAL A 397 8.97 -41.64 31.81
N LEU A 398 8.44 -40.63 31.11
CA LEU A 398 7.16 -40.69 30.41
C LEU A 398 7.27 -41.45 29.09
N ASP A 399 6.34 -42.38 28.84
CA ASP A 399 6.31 -43.16 27.58
C ASP A 399 5.93 -42.30 26.37
N LEU A 400 5.05 -41.31 26.56
CA LEU A 400 4.55 -40.39 25.54
C LEU A 400 4.52 -38.97 26.13
N TYR A 401 5.30 -38.05 25.58
CA TYR A 401 5.31 -36.64 25.99
C TYR A 401 5.67 -35.74 24.80
N ASN A 402 4.87 -34.69 24.57
CA ASN A 402 5.21 -33.68 23.55
C ASN A 402 6.27 -32.73 24.10
N SER A 403 7.40 -32.62 23.39
CA SER A 403 8.55 -31.85 23.85
C SER A 403 8.63 -30.44 23.29
N ASP A 404 7.67 -30.02 22.48
CA ASP A 404 7.68 -28.73 21.81
C ASP A 404 7.80 -27.58 22.83
N ASP A 405 6.92 -27.53 23.84
CA ASP A 405 6.95 -26.50 24.89
C ASP A 405 8.29 -26.44 25.66
N PHE A 406 8.91 -27.60 25.89
CA PHE A 406 10.23 -27.68 26.52
C PHE A 406 11.31 -27.04 25.64
N VAL A 407 11.28 -27.33 24.34
CA VAL A 407 12.23 -26.78 23.36
C VAL A 407 12.02 -25.28 23.22
N ASP A 408 10.77 -24.84 23.03
CA ASP A 408 10.41 -23.42 22.87
C ASP A 408 10.80 -22.59 24.10
N MET A 409 10.63 -23.15 25.31
CA MET A 409 11.08 -22.50 26.54
C MET A 409 12.60 -22.39 26.62
N CYS A 410 13.35 -23.43 26.24
CA CYS A 410 14.81 -23.38 26.17
C CYS A 410 15.29 -22.30 25.17
N GLU A 411 14.63 -22.20 24.02
CA GLU A 411 14.91 -21.16 23.02
C GLU A 411 14.61 -19.76 23.57
N THR A 412 13.44 -19.58 24.17
CA THR A 412 12.99 -18.32 24.78
C THR A 412 13.94 -17.85 25.89
N LEU A 413 14.31 -18.73 26.81
CA LEU A 413 15.22 -18.41 27.92
C LEU A 413 16.61 -17.99 27.42
N ARG A 414 17.09 -18.59 26.33
CA ARG A 414 18.37 -18.20 25.74
C ARG A 414 18.33 -16.77 25.20
N VAL A 415 17.23 -16.39 24.55
CA VAL A 415 17.02 -15.02 24.04
C VAL A 415 16.85 -14.04 25.20
N LEU A 416 15.97 -14.34 26.16
CA LEU A 416 15.74 -13.52 27.36
C LEU A 416 17.05 -13.24 28.11
N ASN A 417 17.85 -14.26 28.38
CA ASN A 417 19.11 -14.09 29.09
C ASN A 417 20.13 -13.25 28.29
N ALA A 418 20.11 -13.31 26.96
CA ALA A 418 20.99 -12.50 26.13
C ALA A 418 20.60 -11.01 26.15
N VAL A 419 19.30 -10.69 26.09
CA VAL A 419 18.83 -9.29 26.09
C VAL A 419 18.79 -8.67 27.49
N ARG A 420 18.65 -9.49 28.54
CA ARG A 420 18.78 -9.08 29.95
C ARG A 420 20.22 -8.68 30.32
N PHE A 421 21.23 -9.09 29.55
CA PHE A 421 22.62 -8.75 29.83
C PHE A 421 22.81 -7.22 29.86
N TYR A 422 23.59 -6.72 30.83
CA TYR A 422 23.66 -5.30 31.15
C TYR A 422 24.12 -4.39 29.99
N GLU A 423 24.94 -4.90 29.06
CA GLU A 423 25.37 -4.15 27.87
C GLU A 423 24.21 -3.82 26.92
N VAL A 424 23.18 -4.68 26.91
CA VAL A 424 21.93 -4.51 26.17
C VAL A 424 20.88 -3.79 27.02
N GLY A 425 20.68 -4.25 28.26
CA GLY A 425 19.87 -3.57 29.27
C GLY A 425 18.35 -3.65 29.05
N LEU A 426 17.84 -4.79 28.58
CA LEU A 426 16.41 -5.08 28.40
C LEU A 426 15.96 -6.19 29.38
N PRO A 427 15.56 -5.85 30.62
CA PRO A 427 15.23 -6.81 31.67
C PRO A 427 13.84 -7.46 31.51
N LEU A 428 13.49 -7.88 30.29
CA LEU A 428 12.18 -8.44 29.94
C LEU A 428 11.80 -9.64 30.83
N SER A 429 10.58 -9.66 31.33
CA SER A 429 9.96 -10.88 31.85
C SER A 429 9.50 -11.80 30.72
N TYR A 430 9.14 -13.04 31.04
CA TYR A 430 8.58 -13.97 30.07
C TYR A 430 7.24 -13.45 29.52
N ASP A 431 6.34 -12.97 30.38
CA ASP A 431 5.03 -12.45 29.96
C ASP A 431 5.16 -11.21 29.06
N GLN A 432 6.12 -10.33 29.36
CA GLN A 432 6.45 -9.19 28.51
C GLN A 432 7.00 -9.63 27.16
N TYR A 433 7.87 -10.64 27.11
CA TYR A 433 8.42 -11.17 25.85
C TYR A 433 7.34 -11.78 24.95
N ILE A 434 6.41 -12.55 25.52
CA ILE A 434 5.30 -13.14 24.76
C ILE A 434 4.39 -12.05 24.19
N ARG A 435 4.10 -10.99 24.96
CA ARG A 435 3.27 -9.85 24.51
C ARG A 435 3.96 -8.97 23.47
N LEU A 436 5.25 -8.70 23.67
CA LEU A 436 6.07 -7.90 22.76
C LEU A 436 6.26 -8.63 21.42
N THR A 437 6.37 -9.95 21.46
CA THR A 437 6.78 -10.85 20.38
C THR A 437 8.28 -10.77 20.01
N PRO A 438 8.85 -11.87 19.48
CA PRO A 438 10.25 -11.89 19.05
C PRO A 438 10.57 -10.85 17.96
N GLU A 439 9.66 -10.60 17.02
CA GLU A 439 9.85 -9.65 15.92
C GLU A 439 10.00 -8.21 16.41
N ARG A 440 9.19 -7.79 17.39
CA ARG A 440 9.34 -6.45 17.98
C ARG A 440 10.55 -6.36 18.89
N LEU A 441 10.94 -7.46 19.55
CA LEU A 441 12.24 -7.49 20.26
C LEU A 441 13.39 -7.23 19.29
N ILE A 442 13.39 -7.85 18.11
CA ILE A 442 14.38 -7.57 17.05
C ILE A 442 14.35 -6.09 16.67
N GLN A 443 13.17 -5.48 16.51
CA GLN A 443 13.05 -4.04 16.25
C GLN A 443 13.69 -3.19 17.36
N ARG A 444 13.45 -3.52 18.64
CA ARG A 444 14.06 -2.83 19.79
C ARG A 444 15.59 -2.95 19.81
N LEU A 445 16.14 -4.10 19.43
CA LEU A 445 17.58 -4.31 19.31
C LEU A 445 18.18 -3.48 18.16
N ILE A 446 17.51 -3.48 17.01
CA ILE A 446 17.91 -2.68 15.84
C ILE A 446 17.92 -1.18 16.17
N ASN A 447 16.88 -0.67 16.86
CA ASN A 447 16.78 0.74 17.27
C ASN A 447 17.91 1.16 18.23
N ARG A 448 18.52 0.19 18.94
CA ARG A 448 19.70 0.39 19.81
C ARG A 448 21.04 0.20 19.09
N ASN A 449 21.03 -0.10 17.80
CA ASN A 449 22.19 -0.49 16.99
C ASN A 449 22.85 -1.82 17.42
N GLU A 450 22.14 -2.70 18.13
CA GLU A 450 22.63 -4.03 18.53
C GLU A 450 22.50 -5.07 17.40
N TYR A 451 23.02 -4.72 16.21
CA TYR A 451 22.80 -5.49 14.97
C TYR A 451 23.32 -6.93 15.02
N LEU A 452 24.47 -7.15 15.68
CA LEU A 452 25.04 -8.50 15.81
C LEU A 452 24.14 -9.41 16.65
N LEU A 453 23.61 -8.88 17.77
CA LEU A 453 22.71 -9.63 18.62
C LEU A 453 21.37 -9.87 17.90
N ALA A 454 20.83 -8.84 17.23
CA ALA A 454 19.61 -8.98 16.43
C ALA A 454 19.76 -10.08 15.36
N LEU A 455 20.87 -10.11 14.61
CA LEU A 455 21.12 -11.17 13.62
C LEU A 455 21.20 -12.55 14.28
N ARG A 456 21.93 -12.68 15.39
CA ARG A 456 22.05 -13.97 16.10
C ARG A 456 20.72 -14.48 16.63
N VAL A 457 19.88 -13.60 17.18
CA VAL A 457 18.55 -13.96 17.67
C VAL A 457 17.63 -14.32 16.50
N SER A 458 17.67 -13.53 15.41
CA SER A 458 16.88 -13.79 14.21
C SER A 458 17.24 -15.12 13.55
N ASP A 459 18.54 -15.41 13.38
CA ASP A 459 19.00 -16.69 12.83
C ASP A 459 18.62 -17.87 13.74
N TYR A 460 18.74 -17.69 15.06
CA TYR A 460 18.40 -18.71 16.06
C TYR A 460 16.91 -19.07 16.03
N LEU A 461 16.04 -18.05 16.00
CA LEU A 461 14.58 -18.20 15.94
C LEU A 461 14.04 -18.37 14.52
N ARG A 462 14.91 -18.37 13.50
CA ARG A 462 14.56 -18.48 12.07
C ARG A 462 13.63 -17.35 11.58
N LEU A 463 13.81 -16.16 12.11
CA LEU A 463 13.09 -14.94 11.72
C LEU A 463 13.77 -14.25 10.52
N PRO A 464 13.02 -13.46 9.74
CA PRO A 464 13.57 -12.69 8.62
C PRO A 464 14.63 -11.67 9.05
N THR A 465 15.76 -11.63 8.33
CA THR A 465 16.91 -10.76 8.66
C THR A 465 16.99 -9.50 7.79
N ASP A 466 16.13 -9.38 6.77
CA ASP A 466 16.11 -8.29 5.79
C ASP A 466 16.01 -6.91 6.45
N ARG A 467 15.09 -6.74 7.41
CA ARG A 467 14.94 -5.49 8.18
C ARG A 467 16.19 -5.07 8.94
N ILE A 468 16.93 -6.04 9.49
CA ILE A 468 18.18 -5.77 10.22
C ILE A 468 19.22 -5.17 9.29
N TYR A 469 19.36 -5.75 8.09
CA TYR A 469 20.31 -5.28 7.08
C TYR A 469 19.92 -3.91 6.51
N VAL A 470 18.64 -3.70 6.19
CA VAL A 470 18.14 -2.42 5.67
C VAL A 470 18.32 -1.29 6.69
N HIS A 471 17.99 -1.54 7.96
CA HIS A 471 18.18 -0.54 9.01
C HIS A 471 19.67 -0.26 9.25
N TRP A 472 20.52 -1.30 9.29
CA TRP A 472 21.97 -1.11 9.41
C TRP A 472 22.53 -0.25 8.26
N ALA A 473 22.12 -0.54 7.02
CA ALA A 473 22.59 0.20 5.85
C ALA A 473 22.12 1.66 5.90
N SER A 474 20.85 1.89 6.24
CA SER A 474 20.28 3.23 6.43
C SER A 474 21.04 4.00 7.52
N GLN A 475 21.33 3.36 8.65
CA GLN A 475 22.11 4.00 9.72
C GLN A 475 23.56 4.29 9.30
N LYS A 476 24.18 3.41 8.52
CA LYS A 476 25.53 3.65 7.96
C LYS A 476 25.51 4.85 7.02
N VAL A 477 24.45 5.06 6.23
CA VAL A 477 24.29 6.26 5.40
C VAL A 477 24.19 7.54 6.24
N ARG A 478 23.35 7.53 7.28
CA ARG A 478 23.11 8.69 8.16
C ARG A 478 24.34 9.12 8.95
N VAL A 479 25.06 8.16 9.53
CA VAL A 479 26.13 8.47 10.50
C VAL A 479 27.53 8.57 9.87
N SER A 480 27.77 7.95 8.72
CA SER A 480 29.12 7.83 8.17
C SER A 480 29.64 9.13 7.56
N SER A 481 30.85 9.55 7.95
CA SER A 481 31.58 10.66 7.32
C SER A 481 32.40 10.26 6.09
N ASP A 482 32.38 8.98 5.72
CA ASP A 482 33.07 8.45 4.54
C ASP A 482 32.51 9.04 3.23
N SER A 483 33.26 8.93 2.13
CA SER A 483 32.78 9.36 0.80
C SER A 483 31.59 8.51 0.32
N GLU A 484 30.71 9.10 -0.51
CA GLU A 484 29.53 8.41 -1.05
C GLU A 484 29.90 7.10 -1.76
N ASP A 485 30.96 7.08 -2.59
CA ASP A 485 31.43 5.88 -3.29
C ASP A 485 31.94 4.78 -2.32
N ALA A 486 32.50 5.17 -1.16
CA ALA A 486 32.94 4.20 -0.15
C ALA A 486 31.75 3.62 0.62
N ILE A 487 30.76 4.44 0.95
CA ILE A 487 29.52 4.01 1.61
C ILE A 487 28.74 3.06 0.69
N CYS A 488 28.56 3.41 -0.58
CA CYS A 488 27.89 2.58 -1.58
C CYS A 488 28.53 1.19 -1.65
N ARG A 489 29.86 1.13 -1.86
CA ARG A 489 30.60 -0.14 -1.94
C ARG A 489 30.45 -0.99 -0.69
N ALA A 490 30.60 -0.41 0.49
CA ALA A 490 30.48 -1.14 1.76
C ALA A 490 29.07 -1.69 1.98
N ILE A 491 28.03 -0.95 1.58
CA ILE A 491 26.64 -1.40 1.66
C ILE A 491 26.42 -2.53 0.66
N VAL A 492 26.74 -2.33 -0.62
CA VAL A 492 26.53 -3.34 -1.68
C VAL A 492 27.28 -4.64 -1.36
N GLU A 493 28.55 -4.56 -0.94
CA GLU A 493 29.35 -5.74 -0.58
C GLU A 493 28.72 -6.54 0.58
N LYS A 494 28.15 -5.87 1.58
CA LYS A 494 27.54 -6.54 2.73
C LYS A 494 26.15 -7.12 2.42
N LEU A 495 25.41 -6.46 1.53
CA LEU A 495 24.07 -6.88 1.13
C LEU A 495 24.08 -7.89 -0.03
N ASP A 496 25.22 -8.09 -0.69
CA ASP A 496 25.36 -9.06 -1.78
C ASP A 496 24.98 -10.49 -1.33
N GLY A 497 24.27 -11.19 -2.21
CA GLY A 497 23.76 -12.54 -1.95
C GLY A 497 22.64 -12.66 -0.89
N LYS A 498 22.20 -11.56 -0.27
CA LYS A 498 21.09 -11.57 0.70
C LYS A 498 19.74 -11.42 0.00
N ARG A 499 18.74 -12.19 0.44
CA ARG A 499 17.40 -12.20 -0.16
C ARG A 499 16.46 -11.23 0.57
N GLY A 500 15.50 -10.67 -0.17
CA GLY A 500 14.41 -9.86 0.41
C GLY A 500 14.78 -8.41 0.75
N ILE A 501 16.02 -7.98 0.48
CA ILE A 501 16.48 -6.62 0.78
C ILE A 501 15.84 -5.62 -0.19
N SER A 502 15.27 -4.55 0.37
CA SER A 502 14.85 -3.38 -0.41
C SER A 502 15.92 -2.29 -0.32
N PHE A 503 16.47 -1.90 -1.46
CA PHE A 503 17.39 -0.76 -1.56
C PHE A 503 16.64 0.58 -1.56
N GLU A 504 15.33 0.58 -1.82
CA GLU A 504 14.49 1.79 -1.79
C GLU A 504 14.53 2.54 -0.45
N GLU A 505 14.40 1.85 0.68
CA GLU A 505 14.47 2.49 2.01
C GLU A 505 15.86 3.07 2.31
N ILE A 506 16.92 2.38 1.87
CA ILE A 506 18.30 2.83 2.04
C ILE A 506 18.58 4.06 1.17
N ALA A 507 18.09 4.04 -0.08
CA ALA A 507 18.20 5.17 -1.01
C ALA A 507 17.40 6.38 -0.52
N ARG A 508 16.22 6.17 0.07
CA ARG A 508 15.43 7.22 0.71
C ARG A 508 16.19 7.86 1.86
N ALA A 509 16.78 7.04 2.75
CA ALA A 509 17.63 7.56 3.83
C ALA A 509 18.82 8.39 3.29
N ALA A 510 19.42 7.99 2.16
CA ALA A 510 20.47 8.79 1.51
C ALA A 510 19.95 10.12 0.95
N HIS A 511 18.75 10.13 0.37
CA HIS A 511 18.12 11.35 -0.13
C HIS A 511 17.77 12.33 1.00
N ASP A 512 17.20 11.83 2.10
CA ASP A 512 16.82 12.63 3.27
C ASP A 512 18.04 13.29 3.93
N GLU A 513 19.20 12.60 3.92
CA GLU A 513 20.50 13.13 4.35
C GLU A 513 21.17 14.06 3.32
N GLY A 514 20.50 14.37 2.21
CA GLY A 514 21.00 15.24 1.15
C GLY A 514 22.05 14.62 0.22
N ARG A 515 22.27 13.30 0.29
CA ARG A 515 23.25 12.54 -0.53
C ARG A 515 22.61 12.01 -1.81
N GLN A 516 22.22 12.92 -2.69
CA GLN A 516 21.47 12.61 -3.92
C GLN A 516 22.17 11.59 -4.84
N ARG A 517 23.49 11.71 -5.02
CA ARG A 517 24.25 10.80 -5.90
C ARG A 517 24.28 9.39 -5.31
N LEU A 518 24.60 9.24 -4.03
CA LEU A 518 24.48 7.96 -3.32
C LEU A 518 23.07 7.35 -3.42
N ALA A 519 22.02 8.16 -3.24
CA ALA A 519 20.64 7.69 -3.31
C ALA A 519 20.33 7.06 -4.68
N THR A 520 20.66 7.77 -5.76
CA THR A 520 20.47 7.27 -7.13
C THR A 520 21.31 6.02 -7.44
N GLU A 521 22.55 5.95 -6.94
CA GLU A 521 23.44 4.80 -7.14
C GLU A 521 22.92 3.55 -6.41
N LEU A 522 22.54 3.68 -5.13
CA LEU A 522 21.97 2.59 -4.34
C LEU A 522 20.65 2.10 -4.95
N LEU A 523 19.84 3.01 -5.50
CA LEU A 523 18.55 2.65 -6.07
C LEU A 523 18.66 1.83 -7.37
N ASN A 524 19.81 1.85 -8.06
CA ASN A 524 20.06 0.96 -9.19
C ASN A 524 20.12 -0.52 -8.79
N TYR A 525 20.34 -0.81 -7.50
CA TYR A 525 20.34 -2.17 -6.95
C TYR A 525 18.95 -2.63 -6.47
N GLU A 526 17.91 -1.77 -6.50
CA GLU A 526 16.54 -2.20 -6.22
C GLU A 526 15.97 -2.97 -7.44
N PRO A 527 15.63 -4.26 -7.30
CA PRO A 527 15.15 -5.06 -8.41
C PRO A 527 13.72 -4.69 -8.86
N ARG A 528 12.94 -4.05 -7.98
CA ARG A 528 11.53 -3.71 -8.26
C ARG A 528 11.42 -2.31 -8.83
N ALA A 529 11.14 -2.22 -10.13
CA ALA A 529 10.91 -0.95 -10.82
C ALA A 529 9.79 -0.11 -10.16
N GLY A 530 8.71 -0.75 -9.70
CA GLY A 530 7.60 -0.09 -9.01
C GLY A 530 7.98 0.59 -7.67
N LYS A 531 9.13 0.24 -7.08
CA LYS A 531 9.70 0.95 -5.92
C LYS A 531 10.73 2.00 -6.33
N GLN A 532 11.53 1.70 -7.34
CA GLN A 532 12.55 2.59 -7.87
C GLN A 532 11.95 3.85 -8.49
N VAL A 533 10.95 3.71 -9.36
CA VAL A 533 10.40 4.82 -10.16
C VAL A 533 9.72 5.90 -9.30
N PRO A 534 8.84 5.58 -8.33
CA PRO A 534 8.26 6.60 -7.46
C PRO A 534 9.30 7.36 -6.64
N LEU A 535 10.34 6.68 -6.14
CA LEU A 535 11.41 7.35 -5.41
C LEU A 535 12.21 8.28 -6.32
N LEU A 536 12.58 7.86 -7.53
CA LEU A 536 13.26 8.72 -8.52
C LEU A 536 12.45 9.99 -8.84
N LEU A 537 11.13 9.86 -9.00
CA LEU A 537 10.25 11.01 -9.22
C LEU A 537 10.25 11.97 -8.02
N SER A 538 10.19 11.44 -6.79
CA SER A 538 10.25 12.27 -5.58
C SER A 538 11.60 13.02 -5.47
N MET A 539 12.68 12.38 -5.91
CA MET A 539 14.03 12.94 -5.99
C MET A 539 14.23 13.89 -7.18
N LYS A 540 13.18 14.17 -7.97
CA LYS A 540 13.18 15.01 -9.19
C LYS A 540 14.04 14.48 -10.35
N GLU A 541 14.38 13.20 -10.34
CA GLU A 541 15.12 12.52 -11.41
C GLU A 541 14.17 11.99 -12.50
N ASP A 542 13.38 12.88 -13.11
CA ASP A 542 12.27 12.51 -13.99
C ASP A 542 12.71 11.68 -15.21
N ILE A 543 13.87 12.01 -15.78
CA ILE A 543 14.42 11.33 -16.96
C ILE A 543 14.82 9.90 -16.63
N ILE A 544 15.53 9.71 -15.52
CA ILE A 544 15.95 8.38 -15.05
C ILE A 544 14.73 7.55 -14.67
N ALA A 545 13.73 8.17 -14.02
CA ALA A 545 12.46 7.52 -13.69
C ALA A 545 11.74 6.99 -14.94
N LEU A 546 11.70 7.78 -16.02
CA LEU A 546 11.08 7.37 -17.28
C LEU A 546 11.86 6.23 -17.95
N ASP A 547 13.19 6.31 -17.98
CA ASP A 547 14.04 5.25 -18.55
C ASP A 547 13.86 3.93 -17.78
N LYS A 548 13.85 3.99 -16.44
CA LYS A 548 13.60 2.81 -15.59
C LYS A 548 12.19 2.24 -15.73
N ALA A 549 11.18 3.09 -15.89
CA ALA A 549 9.83 2.63 -16.17
C ALA A 549 9.75 1.91 -17.53
N ILE A 550 10.41 2.44 -18.57
CA ILE A 550 10.46 1.80 -19.90
C ILE A 550 11.20 0.46 -19.83
N GLU A 551 12.36 0.42 -19.16
CA GLU A 551 13.13 -0.82 -18.96
C GLU A 551 12.34 -1.92 -18.23
N SER A 552 11.42 -1.53 -17.35
CA SER A 552 10.56 -2.47 -16.61
C SER A 552 9.51 -3.17 -17.49
N GLY A 553 9.15 -2.57 -18.63
CA GLY A 553 8.05 -3.03 -19.48
C GLY A 553 6.64 -2.81 -18.91
N ASP A 554 6.51 -2.24 -17.71
CA ASP A 554 5.23 -1.94 -17.08
C ASP A 554 4.63 -0.66 -17.68
N THR A 555 3.59 -0.82 -18.49
CA THR A 555 2.93 0.30 -19.19
C THR A 555 2.25 1.26 -18.21
N ASP A 556 1.73 0.76 -17.08
CA ASP A 556 1.10 1.60 -16.06
C ASP A 556 2.15 2.48 -15.36
N LEU A 557 3.32 1.91 -15.07
CA LEU A 557 4.42 2.65 -14.48
C LEU A 557 4.98 3.72 -15.43
N VAL A 558 5.09 3.43 -16.73
CA VAL A 558 5.46 4.41 -17.75
C VAL A 558 4.40 5.53 -17.82
N TYR A 559 3.11 5.18 -17.82
CA TYR A 559 2.03 6.15 -17.85
C TYR A 559 2.02 7.05 -16.61
N PHE A 560 2.25 6.47 -15.43
CA PHE A 560 2.37 7.19 -14.17
C PHE A 560 3.47 8.26 -14.22
N VAL A 561 4.65 7.91 -14.73
CA VAL A 561 5.76 8.85 -14.92
C VAL A 561 5.37 9.97 -15.91
N LEU A 562 4.78 9.61 -17.05
CA LEU A 562 4.38 10.58 -18.07
C LEU A 562 3.35 11.57 -17.57
N LEU A 563 2.36 11.13 -16.79
CA LEU A 563 1.38 12.00 -16.17
C LEU A 563 2.01 12.96 -15.16
N SER A 564 2.95 12.48 -14.34
CA SER A 564 3.71 13.30 -13.40
C SER A 564 4.53 14.37 -14.14
N MET A 565 5.25 13.98 -15.18
CA MET A 565 6.07 14.88 -16.01
C MET A 565 5.21 15.91 -16.76
N LYS A 566 4.08 15.51 -17.34
CA LYS A 566 3.15 16.41 -18.04
C LYS A 566 2.59 17.50 -17.12
N LYS A 567 2.36 17.20 -15.83
CA LYS A 567 1.92 18.19 -14.83
C LYS A 567 3.03 19.15 -14.42
N LYS A 568 4.29 18.68 -14.39
CA LYS A 568 5.44 19.43 -13.88
C LYS A 568 6.14 20.28 -14.96
N LEU A 569 6.23 19.77 -16.19
CA LEU A 569 7.02 20.36 -17.26
C LEU A 569 6.14 21.19 -18.22
N PRO A 570 6.64 22.31 -18.76
CA PRO A 570 6.02 22.96 -19.90
C PRO A 570 5.91 21.99 -21.08
N LEU A 571 4.80 22.07 -21.82
CA LEU A 571 4.48 21.13 -22.90
C LEU A 571 5.62 20.92 -23.93
N PRO A 572 6.35 21.95 -24.39
CA PRO A 572 7.49 21.74 -25.30
C PRO A 572 8.66 20.95 -24.67
N SER A 573 8.91 21.15 -23.37
CA SER A 573 9.97 20.42 -22.66
C SER A 573 9.56 18.96 -22.40
N PHE A 574 8.27 18.72 -22.18
CA PHE A 574 7.71 17.39 -22.07
C PHE A 574 7.88 16.62 -23.40
N PHE A 575 7.45 17.21 -24.52
CA PHE A 575 7.59 16.60 -25.85
C PHE A 575 9.03 16.28 -26.19
N ARG A 576 9.96 17.24 -26.05
CA ARG A 576 11.39 17.00 -26.29
C ARG A 576 11.94 15.80 -25.50
N THR A 577 11.46 15.59 -24.27
CA THR A 577 11.91 14.46 -23.43
C THR A 577 11.36 13.12 -23.89
N ILE A 578 10.14 13.06 -24.40
CA ILE A 578 9.52 11.82 -24.87
C ILE A 578 9.86 11.47 -26.33
N SER A 579 10.20 12.45 -27.18
CA SER A 579 10.49 12.20 -28.61
C SER A 579 11.69 11.26 -28.81
N SER A 580 12.66 11.23 -27.89
CA SER A 580 13.78 10.28 -27.94
C SER A 580 13.43 8.87 -27.42
N ARG A 581 12.19 8.63 -26.98
CA ARG A 581 11.74 7.41 -26.31
C ARG A 581 10.46 6.87 -26.99
N PRO A 582 10.59 6.00 -28.01
CA PRO A 582 9.48 5.57 -28.85
C PRO A 582 8.28 5.00 -28.09
N MET A 583 8.52 4.22 -27.03
CA MET A 583 7.46 3.63 -26.22
C MET A 583 6.67 4.71 -25.46
N ALA A 584 7.35 5.66 -24.83
CA ALA A 584 6.73 6.79 -24.15
C ALA A 584 5.92 7.64 -25.12
N LEU A 585 6.50 7.98 -26.28
CA LEU A 585 5.83 8.71 -27.34
C LEU A 585 4.55 7.99 -27.81
N SER A 586 4.64 6.69 -28.10
CA SER A 586 3.51 5.89 -28.56
C SER A 586 2.39 5.82 -27.52
N LEU A 587 2.73 5.77 -26.24
CA LEU A 587 1.77 5.74 -25.15
C LEU A 587 1.06 7.09 -24.98
N VAL A 588 1.80 8.20 -25.05
CA VAL A 588 1.22 9.55 -25.07
C VAL A 588 0.29 9.70 -26.26
N GLU A 589 0.70 9.29 -27.47
CA GLU A 589 -0.15 9.35 -28.64
C GLU A 589 -1.45 8.54 -28.47
N SER A 590 -1.33 7.28 -28.05
CA SER A 590 -2.48 6.39 -27.81
C SER A 590 -3.46 6.98 -26.80
N SER A 591 -2.97 7.52 -25.68
CA SER A 591 -3.81 8.16 -24.66
C SER A 591 -4.50 9.43 -25.18
N ALA A 592 -3.76 10.28 -25.91
CA ALA A 592 -4.26 11.54 -26.42
C ALA A 592 -5.35 11.37 -27.50
N TRP A 593 -5.31 10.27 -28.26
CA TRP A 593 -6.40 9.96 -29.20
C TRP A 593 -7.77 9.78 -28.51
N ALA A 594 -7.79 9.29 -27.28
CA ALA A 594 -9.02 9.07 -26.51
C ALA A 594 -9.44 10.30 -25.68
N GLU A 595 -8.47 11.01 -25.10
CA GLU A 595 -8.75 12.07 -24.11
C GLU A 595 -8.62 13.50 -24.67
N ASP A 596 -7.58 13.78 -25.46
CA ASP A 596 -7.21 15.14 -25.84
C ASP A 596 -6.45 15.19 -27.17
N LYS A 597 -7.19 15.42 -28.26
CA LYS A 597 -6.65 15.54 -29.62
C LYS A 597 -5.86 16.83 -29.85
N ASP A 598 -6.02 17.87 -29.03
CA ASP A 598 -5.30 19.13 -29.24
C ASP A 598 -3.81 18.97 -28.89
N ILE A 599 -3.50 18.17 -27.88
CA ILE A 599 -2.12 17.78 -27.55
C ILE A 599 -1.40 17.11 -28.72
N LEU A 600 -2.11 16.27 -29.49
CA LEU A 600 -1.54 15.63 -30.68
C LEU A 600 -1.14 16.65 -31.75
N LYS A 601 -1.90 17.75 -31.91
CA LYS A 601 -1.55 18.81 -32.87
C LYS A 601 -0.23 19.45 -32.50
N ASP A 602 -0.07 19.80 -31.22
CA ASP A 602 1.16 20.43 -30.72
C ASP A 602 2.36 19.46 -30.81
N LEU A 603 2.14 18.18 -30.49
CA LEU A 603 3.16 17.14 -30.59
C LEU A 603 3.64 16.97 -32.05
N TYR A 604 2.71 16.75 -32.98
CA TYR A 604 3.05 16.56 -34.39
C TYR A 604 3.64 17.81 -35.03
N TYR A 605 3.27 19.00 -34.55
CA TYR A 605 3.89 20.25 -34.98
C TYR A 605 5.34 20.36 -34.50
N GLN A 606 5.64 20.02 -33.25
CA GLN A 606 7.00 20.10 -32.71
C GLN A 606 7.96 19.06 -33.30
N ASP A 607 7.48 17.85 -33.57
CA ASP A 607 8.28 16.78 -34.18
C ASP A 607 8.33 16.85 -35.74
N ASP A 608 7.78 17.90 -36.36
CA ASP A 608 7.65 18.08 -37.82
C ASP A 608 6.92 16.92 -38.55
N ARG A 609 6.01 16.23 -37.83
CA ARG A 609 5.20 15.11 -38.34
C ARG A 609 3.95 15.60 -39.08
N ARG A 610 4.18 16.31 -40.19
CA ARG A 610 3.11 17.01 -40.95
C ARG A 610 2.00 16.08 -41.45
N LEU A 611 2.35 14.86 -41.88
CA LEU A 611 1.37 13.89 -42.36
C LEU A 611 0.42 13.44 -41.24
N ASP A 612 0.93 13.18 -40.05
CA ASP A 612 0.13 12.78 -38.89
C ASP A 612 -0.78 13.93 -38.43
N GLY A 613 -0.26 15.16 -38.39
CA GLY A 613 -1.07 16.36 -38.14
C GLY A 613 -2.18 16.57 -39.16
N SER A 614 -1.90 16.32 -40.45
CA SER A 614 -2.90 16.37 -41.52
C SER A 614 -3.96 15.27 -41.36
N ASN A 615 -3.55 14.05 -41.03
CA ASN A 615 -4.47 12.92 -40.82
C ASN A 615 -5.39 13.17 -39.62
N LEU A 616 -4.89 13.76 -38.54
CA LEU A 616 -5.68 14.15 -37.38
C LEU A 616 -6.78 15.16 -37.76
N LEU A 617 -6.44 16.21 -38.51
CA LEU A 617 -7.42 17.18 -39.01
C LEU A 617 -8.43 16.55 -39.97
N LEU A 618 -8.01 15.57 -40.77
CA LEU A 618 -8.92 14.82 -41.63
C LEU A 618 -9.91 13.99 -40.78
N VAL A 619 -9.47 13.28 -39.74
CA VAL A 619 -10.34 12.54 -38.83
C VAL A 619 -11.32 13.48 -38.14
N GLU A 620 -10.87 14.62 -37.62
CA GLU A 620 -11.75 15.65 -37.03
C GLU A 620 -12.80 16.15 -38.03
N SER A 621 -12.46 16.23 -39.32
CA SER A 621 -13.41 16.62 -40.37
C SER A 621 -14.52 15.57 -40.57
N LEU A 622 -14.22 14.28 -40.37
CA LEU A 622 -15.21 13.21 -40.50
C LEU A 622 -16.24 13.24 -39.36
N GLU A 623 -15.87 13.79 -38.21
CA GLU A 623 -16.73 13.96 -37.04
C GLU A 623 -17.66 15.19 -37.15
N GLN A 624 -17.38 16.12 -38.06
CA GLN A 624 -18.21 17.31 -38.26
C GLN A 624 -19.52 17.00 -38.98
N LYS A 625 -20.64 17.42 -38.37
CA LYS A 625 -21.98 17.34 -38.98
C LYS A 625 -22.23 18.46 -40.00
N ASP A 626 -21.64 19.63 -39.76
CA ASP A 626 -21.77 20.77 -40.64
C ASP A 626 -20.77 20.68 -41.81
N LEU A 627 -21.28 20.88 -43.03
CA LEU A 627 -20.49 20.73 -44.25
C LEU A 627 -19.40 21.80 -44.39
N GLN A 628 -19.67 23.02 -43.93
CA GLN A 628 -18.75 24.13 -44.01
C GLN A 628 -17.58 23.91 -43.05
N HIS A 629 -17.86 23.57 -41.78
CA HIS A 629 -16.83 23.21 -40.79
C HIS A 629 -16.00 22.00 -41.24
N ARG A 630 -16.64 20.96 -41.80
CA ARG A 630 -15.94 19.82 -42.40
C ARG A 630 -14.96 20.25 -43.49
N THR A 631 -15.42 21.11 -44.38
CA THR A 631 -14.61 21.64 -45.50
C THR A 631 -13.43 22.47 -44.99
N ASP A 632 -13.63 23.29 -43.97
CA ASP A 632 -12.57 24.16 -43.43
C ASP A 632 -11.50 23.37 -42.68
N LYS A 633 -11.87 22.26 -42.01
CA LYS A 633 -10.91 21.31 -41.44
C LYS A 633 -10.08 20.62 -42.52
N ILE A 634 -10.68 20.17 -43.62
CA ILE A 634 -9.96 19.55 -44.74
C ILE A 634 -8.98 20.54 -45.37
N LYS A 635 -9.39 21.80 -45.59
CA LYS A 635 -8.48 22.84 -46.09
C LYS A 635 -7.30 23.08 -45.15
N SER A 636 -7.54 23.03 -43.84
CA SER A 636 -6.48 23.14 -42.83
C SER A 636 -5.50 21.96 -42.91
N ALA A 637 -6.01 20.74 -43.11
CA ALA A 637 -5.20 19.55 -43.36
C ALA A 637 -4.34 19.70 -44.64
N THR A 638 -4.93 20.15 -45.75
CA THR A 638 -4.19 20.45 -46.99
C THR A 638 -3.07 21.47 -46.74
N LYS A 639 -3.36 22.54 -45.97
CA LYS A 639 -2.40 23.61 -45.69
C LYS A 639 -1.15 23.09 -44.95
N LEU A 640 -1.29 22.14 -44.02
CA LEU A 640 -0.15 21.53 -43.33
C LEU A 640 0.81 20.80 -44.28
N LEU A 641 0.30 20.27 -45.39
CA LEU A 641 1.09 19.54 -46.38
C LEU A 641 1.63 20.43 -47.51
N ALA A 642 1.13 21.66 -47.65
CA ALA A 642 1.34 22.51 -48.82
C ALA A 642 2.82 22.85 -49.09
N ASP A 643 3.61 23.00 -48.02
CA ASP A 643 5.01 23.38 -48.12
C ASP A 643 5.95 22.16 -48.26
N SER A 644 5.42 20.93 -48.26
CA SER A 644 6.20 19.70 -48.40
C SER A 644 6.04 19.07 -49.78
N LYS A 645 7.15 18.96 -50.53
CA LYS A 645 7.17 18.25 -51.82
C LYS A 645 6.89 16.75 -51.69
N GLU A 646 7.18 16.18 -50.53
CA GLU A 646 6.97 14.75 -50.25
C GLU A 646 5.48 14.37 -50.29
N PHE A 647 4.60 15.24 -49.79
CA PHE A 647 3.19 14.93 -49.61
C PHE A 647 2.28 15.42 -50.75
N THR A 648 2.86 15.67 -51.93
CA THR A 648 2.13 16.15 -53.13
C THR A 648 0.99 15.22 -53.52
N PHE A 649 1.15 13.90 -53.33
CA PHE A 649 0.12 12.90 -53.63
C PHE A 649 -1.10 13.06 -52.71
N GLN A 650 -0.88 13.10 -51.39
CA GLN A 650 -1.92 13.25 -50.38
C GLN A 650 -2.61 14.60 -50.52
N GLN A 651 -1.84 15.68 -50.71
CA GLN A 651 -2.36 17.04 -50.92
C GLN A 651 -3.34 17.11 -52.08
N LYS A 652 -3.00 16.47 -53.22
CA LYS A 652 -3.88 16.45 -54.40
C LYS A 652 -5.26 15.87 -54.09
N PHE A 653 -5.33 14.76 -53.34
CA PHE A 653 -6.61 14.15 -52.99
C PHE A 653 -7.37 14.96 -51.94
N LEU A 654 -6.67 15.52 -50.94
CA LEU A 654 -7.29 16.42 -49.96
C LEU A 654 -7.91 17.65 -50.64
N ASP A 655 -7.31 18.18 -51.72
CA ASP A 655 -7.86 19.27 -52.52
C ASP A 655 -9.07 18.88 -53.38
N GLU A 656 -9.23 17.60 -53.70
CA GLU A 656 -10.37 17.09 -54.46
C GLU A 656 -11.61 16.92 -53.57
N ILE A 657 -11.45 16.60 -52.28
CA ILE A 657 -12.58 16.34 -51.37
C ILE A 657 -13.53 17.56 -51.24
N PRO A 658 -13.07 18.79 -50.94
CA PRO A 658 -13.94 19.97 -50.87
C PRO A 658 -14.67 20.26 -52.18
N LYS A 659 -14.03 19.99 -53.33
CA LYS A 659 -14.63 20.19 -54.66
C LYS A 659 -15.78 19.20 -54.88
N LEU A 660 -15.61 17.95 -54.43
CA LEU A 660 -16.65 16.93 -54.51
C LEU A 660 -17.82 17.27 -53.59
N LEU A 661 -17.55 17.59 -52.33
CA LEU A 661 -18.56 17.98 -51.34
C LEU A 661 -19.41 19.16 -51.83
N LYS A 662 -18.77 20.19 -52.38
CA LYS A 662 -19.47 21.35 -52.97
C LYS A 662 -20.35 20.95 -54.16
N SER A 663 -19.87 20.04 -55.00
CA SER A 663 -20.67 19.52 -56.13
C SER A 663 -21.87 18.71 -55.65
N GLN A 664 -21.69 17.88 -54.62
CA GLN A 664 -22.74 17.08 -54.00
C GLN A 664 -23.80 17.95 -53.32
N GLU A 665 -23.42 19.02 -52.64
CA GLU A 665 -24.36 19.99 -52.06
C GLU A 665 -25.28 20.61 -53.12
N ILE A 666 -24.72 20.96 -54.29
CA ILE A 666 -25.50 21.44 -55.43
C ILE A 666 -26.44 20.33 -55.94
N PHE A 667 -25.97 19.09 -56.00
CA PHE A 667 -26.80 17.97 -56.43
C PHE A 667 -27.95 17.66 -55.45
N GLU A 668 -27.76 17.83 -54.14
CA GLU A 668 -28.85 17.66 -53.18
C GLU A 668 -29.94 18.72 -53.33
N LYS A 669 -29.56 19.96 -53.64
CA LYS A 669 -30.53 21.04 -53.93
C LYS A 669 -31.39 20.73 -55.15
N ASP A 670 -30.80 20.08 -56.16
CA ASP A 670 -31.48 19.82 -57.43
C ASP A 670 -32.22 18.47 -57.49
N PHE A 671 -31.76 17.46 -56.75
CA PHE A 671 -32.26 16.07 -56.85
C PHE A 671 -32.68 15.44 -55.53
N GLY A 672 -32.63 16.19 -54.43
CA GLY A 672 -32.93 15.71 -53.08
C GLY A 672 -31.74 15.05 -52.38
N PRO A 673 -31.91 14.70 -51.09
CA PRO A 673 -30.81 14.36 -50.19
C PRO A 673 -30.07 13.05 -50.54
N GLY A 674 -28.92 12.86 -49.90
CA GLY A 674 -28.11 11.64 -49.90
C GLY A 674 -27.05 11.61 -51.00
N PHE A 675 -26.55 12.77 -51.45
CA PHE A 675 -25.35 12.86 -52.28
C PHE A 675 -24.12 13.18 -51.45
N ILE A 676 -24.26 13.98 -50.38
CA ILE A 676 -23.14 14.39 -49.55
C ILE A 676 -22.49 13.17 -48.89
N GLY A 677 -21.17 13.04 -49.06
CA GLY A 677 -20.38 11.96 -48.45
C GLY A 677 -20.22 10.72 -49.33
N LEU A 678 -20.90 10.65 -50.48
CA LEU A 678 -20.66 9.57 -51.46
C LEU A 678 -19.26 9.69 -52.08
N SER A 679 -18.68 8.57 -52.48
CA SER A 679 -17.49 8.58 -53.34
C SER A 679 -17.80 9.18 -54.72
N ILE A 680 -16.76 9.52 -55.49
CA ILE A 680 -16.90 9.99 -56.87
C ILE A 680 -17.70 8.99 -57.71
N ASN A 681 -17.42 7.69 -57.56
CA ASN A 681 -18.06 6.61 -58.31
C ASN A 681 -19.54 6.46 -57.94
N GLU A 682 -19.87 6.50 -56.64
CA GLU A 682 -21.25 6.43 -56.17
C GLU A 682 -22.05 7.67 -56.57
N THR A 683 -21.42 8.85 -56.57
CA THR A 683 -22.01 10.10 -57.06
C THR A 683 -22.38 9.98 -58.53
N ILE A 684 -21.46 9.51 -59.38
CA ILE A 684 -21.70 9.26 -60.81
C ILE A 684 -22.83 8.25 -61.00
N PHE A 685 -22.79 7.12 -60.27
CA PHE A 685 -23.81 6.08 -60.33
C PHE A 685 -25.21 6.62 -59.99
N LYS A 686 -25.33 7.37 -58.88
CA LYS A 686 -26.60 7.96 -58.44
C LYS A 686 -27.12 9.01 -59.41
N LEU A 687 -26.25 9.87 -59.95
CA LEU A 687 -26.63 10.85 -60.99
C LEU A 687 -27.18 10.17 -62.25
N ILE A 688 -26.54 9.09 -62.72
CA ILE A 688 -27.02 8.35 -63.91
C ILE A 688 -28.36 7.68 -63.61
N ARG A 689 -28.52 7.08 -62.42
CA ARG A 689 -29.79 6.47 -61.99
C ARG A 689 -30.94 7.47 -61.89
N GLN A 690 -30.65 8.75 -61.61
CA GLN A 690 -31.63 9.84 -61.64
C GLN A 690 -31.83 10.46 -63.04
N GLY A 691 -31.16 9.94 -64.08
CA GLY A 691 -31.28 10.44 -65.46
C GLY A 691 -30.39 11.66 -65.79
N ALA A 692 -29.50 12.07 -64.88
CA ALA A 692 -28.66 13.26 -65.02
C ALA A 692 -27.30 12.97 -65.69
N LEU A 693 -27.29 12.31 -66.86
CA LEU A 693 -26.06 11.87 -67.54
C LEU A 693 -25.07 13.02 -67.80
N LYS A 694 -25.56 14.20 -68.21
CA LYS A 694 -24.69 15.37 -68.46
C LYS A 694 -23.91 15.80 -67.21
N ARG A 695 -24.53 15.74 -66.03
CA ARG A 695 -23.86 16.05 -64.76
C ARG A 695 -22.88 14.95 -64.37
N ALA A 696 -23.23 13.68 -64.60
CA ALA A 696 -22.33 12.55 -64.37
C ALA A 696 -21.05 12.63 -65.25
N THR A 697 -21.18 13.00 -66.53
CA THR A 697 -20.03 13.23 -67.42
C THR A 697 -19.19 14.44 -66.98
N LYS A 698 -19.83 15.48 -66.43
CA LYS A 698 -19.09 16.59 -65.83
C LYS A 698 -18.25 16.13 -64.64
N VAL A 699 -18.83 15.36 -63.70
CA VAL A 699 -18.09 14.77 -62.57
C VAL A 699 -16.95 13.85 -63.06
N GLN A 700 -17.19 13.05 -64.10
CA GLN A 700 -16.15 12.23 -64.72
C GLN A 700 -14.94 13.08 -65.16
N THR A 701 -15.22 14.21 -65.81
CA THR A 701 -14.20 15.12 -66.36
C THR A 701 -13.46 15.86 -65.25
N ASP A 702 -14.20 16.45 -64.31
CA ASP A 702 -13.68 17.26 -63.21
C ASP A 702 -12.73 16.45 -62.30
N PHE A 703 -13.05 15.17 -62.08
CA PHE A 703 -12.27 14.26 -61.23
C PHE A 703 -11.42 13.23 -62.02
N ARG A 704 -11.31 13.39 -63.35
CA ARG A 704 -10.50 12.54 -64.23
C ARG A 704 -10.74 11.03 -64.05
N VAL A 705 -12.00 10.64 -63.87
CA VAL A 705 -12.39 9.23 -63.71
C VAL A 705 -12.09 8.47 -65.01
N PRO A 706 -11.33 7.35 -64.95
CA PRO A 706 -10.99 6.58 -66.15
C PRO A 706 -12.22 6.18 -66.96
N ASP A 707 -12.15 6.32 -68.29
CA ASP A 707 -13.26 5.98 -69.19
C ASP A 707 -13.81 4.57 -68.95
N ARG A 708 -12.91 3.60 -68.72
CA ARG A 708 -13.29 2.22 -68.41
C ARG A 708 -14.19 2.16 -67.16
N ALA A 709 -13.85 2.89 -66.10
CA ALA A 709 -14.64 2.91 -64.85
C ALA A 709 -16.00 3.60 -65.05
N PHE A 710 -16.01 4.74 -65.75
CA PHE A 710 -17.25 5.46 -66.05
C PHE A 710 -18.24 4.60 -66.84
N TRP A 711 -17.77 3.85 -67.84
CA TRP A 711 -18.60 2.96 -68.64
C TRP A 711 -19.19 1.79 -67.82
N TYR A 712 -18.43 1.22 -66.89
CA TYR A 712 -18.98 0.22 -65.95
C TYR A 712 -20.05 0.83 -65.04
N LEU A 713 -19.81 2.01 -64.47
CA LEU A 713 -20.78 2.72 -63.63
C LEU A 713 -22.05 3.04 -64.41
N ARG A 714 -21.91 3.49 -65.65
CA ARG A 714 -23.03 3.82 -66.54
C ARG A 714 -23.88 2.59 -66.88
N LEU A 715 -23.25 1.48 -67.27
CA LEU A 715 -23.93 0.20 -67.49
C LEU A 715 -24.72 -0.23 -66.25
N ARG A 716 -24.05 -0.33 -65.10
CA ARG A 716 -24.67 -0.79 -63.86
C ARG A 716 -25.80 0.15 -63.41
N ALA A 717 -25.64 1.46 -63.57
CA ALA A 717 -26.65 2.44 -63.20
C ALA A 717 -27.92 2.31 -64.06
N TYR A 718 -27.78 2.14 -65.39
CA TYR A 718 -28.94 1.92 -66.26
C TYR A 718 -29.63 0.59 -66.00
N VAL A 719 -28.87 -0.49 -65.78
CA VAL A 719 -29.41 -1.81 -65.41
C VAL A 719 -30.18 -1.71 -64.09
N ALA A 720 -29.60 -1.07 -63.06
CA ALA A 720 -30.26 -0.86 -61.77
C ALA A 720 -31.52 0.02 -61.88
N LYS A 721 -31.54 0.99 -62.80
CA LYS A 721 -32.71 1.81 -63.12
C LYS A 721 -33.75 1.06 -63.98
N ARG A 722 -33.39 -0.08 -64.57
CA ARG A 722 -34.13 -0.78 -65.64
C ARG A 722 -34.41 0.11 -66.86
N ASP A 723 -33.46 1.00 -67.17
CA ASP A 723 -33.53 1.92 -68.31
C ASP A 723 -33.05 1.22 -69.59
N TRP A 724 -33.90 0.30 -70.07
CA TRP A 724 -33.61 -0.53 -71.23
C TRP A 724 -33.50 0.29 -72.51
N THR A 725 -34.20 1.42 -72.59
CA THR A 725 -34.14 2.37 -73.71
C THR A 725 -32.74 2.93 -73.90
N GLU A 726 -32.10 3.40 -72.83
CA GLU A 726 -30.73 3.93 -72.90
C GLU A 726 -29.71 2.82 -73.20
N LEU A 727 -29.93 1.60 -72.70
CA LEU A 727 -29.08 0.43 -73.02
C LEU A 727 -29.23 0.03 -74.50
N GLU A 728 -30.42 0.08 -75.07
CA GLU A 728 -30.63 -0.14 -76.50
C GLU A 728 -29.93 0.91 -77.36
N GLU A 729 -29.96 2.19 -76.97
CA GLU A 729 -29.19 3.24 -77.66
C GLU A 729 -27.67 2.99 -77.56
N LEU A 730 -27.17 2.51 -76.41
CA LEU A 730 -25.76 2.12 -76.28
C LEU A 730 -25.38 0.95 -77.20
N SER A 731 -26.33 0.09 -77.59
CA SER A 731 -26.09 -0.97 -78.56
C SER A 731 -25.76 -0.42 -79.96
N LYS A 732 -26.11 0.83 -80.28
CA LYS A 732 -25.77 1.48 -81.57
C LYS A 732 -24.34 2.04 -81.61
N VAL A 733 -23.70 2.23 -80.46
CA VAL A 733 -22.33 2.77 -80.38
C VAL A 733 -21.31 1.73 -80.87
N LYS A 734 -20.36 2.10 -81.71
CA LYS A 734 -19.45 1.11 -82.36
C LYS A 734 -18.44 0.45 -81.40
N LYS A 735 -17.87 1.21 -80.47
CA LYS A 735 -16.81 0.75 -79.56
C LYS A 735 -17.18 1.05 -78.11
N SER A 736 -16.80 0.15 -77.21
CA SER A 736 -16.96 0.30 -75.76
C SER A 736 -15.58 0.10 -75.09
N PRO A 737 -15.12 1.02 -74.22
CA PRO A 737 -13.88 0.87 -73.46
C PRO A 737 -13.84 -0.36 -72.53
N ILE A 738 -14.99 -0.94 -72.20
CA ILE A 738 -15.12 -2.15 -71.38
C ILE A 738 -15.42 -3.41 -72.20
N GLY A 739 -15.49 -3.29 -73.53
CA GLY A 739 -16.05 -4.31 -74.41
C GLY A 739 -17.59 -4.38 -74.30
N TRP A 740 -18.17 -5.35 -74.98
CA TRP A 740 -19.63 -5.55 -75.03
C TRP A 740 -20.11 -6.77 -74.23
N GLU A 741 -19.20 -7.64 -73.84
CA GLU A 741 -19.49 -8.79 -72.99
C GLU A 741 -20.04 -8.40 -71.61
N PRO A 742 -19.49 -7.40 -70.90
CA PRO A 742 -20.07 -6.98 -69.63
C PRO A 742 -21.52 -6.50 -69.76
N PHE A 743 -21.85 -5.83 -70.88
CA PHE A 743 -23.23 -5.40 -71.17
C PHE A 743 -24.16 -6.60 -71.31
N PHE A 744 -23.74 -7.63 -72.05
CA PHE A 744 -24.52 -8.85 -72.18
C PHE A 744 -24.77 -9.49 -70.80
N ASN A 745 -23.72 -9.72 -70.01
CA ASN A 745 -23.82 -10.43 -68.73
C ASN A 745 -24.67 -9.67 -67.70
N GLU A 746 -24.46 -8.36 -67.52
CA GLU A 746 -25.21 -7.55 -66.55
C GLU A 746 -26.70 -7.41 -66.93
N ILE A 747 -27.02 -7.26 -68.22
CA ILE A 747 -28.40 -7.16 -68.70
C ILE A 747 -29.12 -8.51 -68.62
N LEU A 748 -28.42 -9.59 -68.97
CA LEU A 748 -28.92 -10.97 -68.82
C LEU A 748 -29.22 -11.28 -67.35
N GLY A 749 -28.31 -10.93 -66.44
CA GLY A 749 -28.50 -11.11 -64.99
C GLY A 749 -29.71 -10.36 -64.44
N ALA A 750 -30.07 -9.22 -65.04
CA ALA A 750 -31.28 -8.47 -64.71
C ALA A 750 -32.57 -8.98 -65.41
N GLY A 751 -32.48 -10.06 -66.19
CA GLY A 751 -33.62 -10.79 -66.77
C GLY A 751 -34.12 -10.30 -68.12
N ASN A 752 -33.47 -9.31 -68.75
CA ASN A 752 -33.92 -8.78 -70.04
C ASN A 752 -33.20 -9.46 -71.22
N LEU A 753 -33.69 -10.63 -71.62
CA LEU A 753 -33.12 -11.44 -72.70
C LEU A 753 -33.06 -10.69 -74.04
N ARG A 754 -34.09 -9.87 -74.33
CA ARG A 754 -34.20 -9.13 -75.59
C ARG A 754 -33.05 -8.14 -75.76
N VAL A 755 -32.81 -7.31 -74.75
CA VAL A 755 -31.76 -6.28 -74.81
C VAL A 755 -30.37 -6.91 -74.72
N ALA A 756 -30.19 -7.95 -73.88
CA ALA A 756 -28.93 -8.68 -73.80
C ALA A 756 -28.53 -9.23 -75.19
N GLY A 757 -29.48 -9.81 -75.93
CA GLY A 757 -29.25 -10.34 -77.28
C GLY A 757 -28.70 -9.34 -78.30
N LEU A 758 -28.91 -8.03 -78.12
CA LEU A 758 -28.36 -7.00 -79.01
C LEU A 758 -26.84 -6.85 -78.92
N PHE A 759 -26.24 -7.28 -77.81
CA PHE A 759 -24.81 -7.11 -77.56
C PHE A 759 -23.96 -8.31 -78.01
N VAL A 760 -24.57 -9.50 -78.20
CA VAL A 760 -23.85 -10.74 -78.54
C VAL A 760 -23.05 -10.60 -79.84
N SER A 761 -23.66 -10.06 -80.90
CA SER A 761 -22.98 -9.84 -82.19
C SER A 761 -21.83 -8.83 -82.10
N LYS A 762 -21.80 -8.02 -81.02
CA LYS A 762 -20.78 -7.00 -80.79
C LYS A 762 -19.60 -7.53 -79.98
N CYS A 763 -19.72 -8.71 -79.37
CA CYS A 763 -18.64 -9.40 -78.65
C CYS A 763 -17.62 -10.04 -79.62
N THR A 764 -17.06 -9.24 -80.54
CA THR A 764 -16.16 -9.74 -81.60
C THR A 764 -14.82 -10.26 -81.08
N GLY A 765 -14.46 -9.94 -79.83
CA GLY A 765 -13.28 -10.47 -79.15
C GLY A 765 -13.46 -11.86 -78.55
N LEU A 766 -14.69 -12.38 -78.48
CA LEU A 766 -14.99 -13.73 -78.01
C LEU A 766 -14.96 -14.73 -79.16
N ASN A 767 -14.66 -15.99 -78.83
CA ASN A 767 -14.69 -17.06 -79.80
C ASN A 767 -16.14 -17.40 -80.21
N TYR A 768 -16.31 -18.10 -81.32
CA TYR A 768 -17.64 -18.41 -81.85
C TYR A 768 -18.46 -19.32 -80.92
N LYS A 769 -17.82 -20.20 -80.13
CA LYS A 769 -18.50 -21.09 -79.18
C LYS A 769 -19.10 -20.28 -78.02
N GLU A 770 -18.34 -19.35 -77.46
CA GLU A 770 -18.81 -18.44 -76.41
C GLU A 770 -19.97 -17.56 -76.91
N ARG A 771 -19.88 -17.01 -78.14
CA ARG A 771 -20.99 -16.25 -78.73
C ARG A 771 -22.23 -17.12 -78.99
N ALA A 772 -22.05 -18.35 -79.43
CA ALA A 772 -23.15 -19.29 -79.63
C ALA A 772 -23.83 -19.63 -78.29
N GLU A 773 -23.07 -19.87 -77.22
CA GLU A 773 -23.60 -20.04 -75.86
C GLU A 773 -24.35 -18.81 -75.36
N MET A 774 -23.84 -17.61 -75.63
CA MET A 774 -24.55 -16.36 -75.29
C MET A 774 -25.90 -16.26 -76.00
N TYR A 775 -25.97 -16.59 -77.30
CA TYR A 775 -27.23 -16.63 -78.04
C TYR A 775 -28.21 -17.68 -77.49
N ILE A 776 -27.71 -18.85 -77.06
CA ILE A 776 -28.52 -19.88 -76.39
C ILE A 776 -29.10 -19.33 -75.08
N LYS A 777 -28.29 -18.67 -74.24
CA LYS A 777 -28.74 -18.09 -72.96
C LYS A 777 -29.84 -17.03 -73.11
N VAL A 778 -29.92 -16.33 -74.25
CA VAL A 778 -31.01 -15.38 -74.55
C VAL A 778 -32.15 -15.97 -75.38
N GLY A 779 -32.15 -17.29 -75.61
CA GLY A 779 -33.20 -17.99 -76.36
C GLY A 779 -33.17 -17.73 -77.87
N MET A 780 -32.05 -17.27 -78.44
CA MET A 780 -31.89 -17.03 -79.87
C MET A 780 -31.16 -18.20 -80.54
N VAL A 781 -31.74 -19.41 -80.48
CA VAL A 781 -31.17 -20.65 -81.02
C VAL A 781 -30.78 -20.57 -82.50
N PRO A 782 -31.56 -19.95 -83.41
CA PRO A 782 -31.17 -19.79 -84.81
C PRO A 782 -29.88 -19.00 -85.02
N LYS A 783 -29.65 -17.96 -84.20
CA LYS A 783 -28.41 -17.16 -84.27
C LYS A 783 -27.21 -17.90 -83.69
N ALA A 784 -27.42 -18.73 -82.66
CA ALA A 784 -26.39 -19.64 -82.18
C ALA A 784 -25.97 -20.64 -83.27
N ALA A 785 -26.94 -21.21 -83.99
CA ALA A 785 -26.70 -22.09 -85.13
C ALA A 785 -25.97 -21.37 -86.27
N GLU A 786 -26.31 -20.11 -86.54
CA GLU A 786 -25.62 -19.29 -87.55
C GLU A 786 -24.13 -19.06 -87.21
N GLU A 787 -23.80 -18.80 -85.93
CA GLU A 787 -22.40 -18.67 -85.48
C GLU A 787 -21.61 -19.98 -85.62
N MET A 788 -22.19 -21.11 -85.21
CA MET A 788 -21.57 -22.43 -85.36
C MET A 788 -21.42 -22.84 -86.84
N TYR A 789 -22.40 -22.49 -87.69
CA TYR A 789 -22.34 -22.69 -89.13
C TYR A 789 -21.20 -21.90 -89.78
N LYS A 790 -21.05 -20.61 -89.45
CA LYS A 790 -19.95 -19.76 -89.94
C LYS A 790 -18.58 -20.33 -89.56
N ALA A 791 -18.47 -20.95 -88.38
CA ALA A 791 -17.24 -21.58 -87.90
C ALA A 791 -17.00 -23.01 -88.42
N LYS A 792 -17.95 -23.58 -89.19
CA LYS A 792 -17.95 -24.97 -89.67
C LYS A 792 -17.91 -26.03 -88.55
N ASP A 793 -18.49 -25.74 -87.38
CA ASP A 793 -18.57 -26.65 -86.25
C ASP A 793 -19.77 -27.60 -86.38
N LEU A 794 -19.57 -28.72 -87.08
CA LEU A 794 -20.62 -29.72 -87.31
C LEU A 794 -21.08 -30.39 -86.01
N GLU A 795 -20.14 -30.68 -85.11
CA GLU A 795 -20.38 -31.35 -83.84
C GLU A 795 -21.22 -30.45 -82.91
N GLY A 796 -20.86 -29.17 -82.80
CA GLY A 796 -21.65 -28.18 -82.06
C GLY A 796 -23.07 -27.97 -82.60
N LEU A 797 -23.26 -28.01 -83.92
CA LEU A 797 -24.60 -27.93 -84.54
C LEU A 797 -25.46 -29.17 -84.24
N GLN A 798 -24.87 -30.37 -84.23
CA GLN A 798 -25.55 -31.61 -83.87
C GLN A 798 -25.99 -31.59 -82.40
N ASP A 799 -25.11 -31.13 -81.50
CA ASP A 799 -25.42 -30.93 -80.08
C ASP A 799 -26.52 -29.88 -79.86
N LEU A 800 -26.49 -28.78 -80.62
CA LEU A 800 -27.52 -27.75 -80.57
C LEU A 800 -28.87 -28.28 -81.07
N ARG A 801 -28.87 -29.10 -82.12
CA ARG A 801 -30.08 -29.72 -82.68
C ARG A 801 -30.76 -30.67 -81.70
N ALA A 802 -29.98 -31.40 -80.91
CA ALA A 802 -30.48 -32.29 -79.86
C ALA A 802 -31.19 -31.51 -78.73
N LYS A 803 -30.82 -30.24 -78.52
CA LYS A 803 -31.40 -29.36 -77.49
C LYS A 803 -32.50 -28.44 -78.02
N ALA A 804 -32.60 -28.24 -79.34
CA ALA A 804 -33.58 -27.37 -79.99
C ALA A 804 -34.92 -28.06 -80.24
N THR A 805 -36.05 -27.36 -80.01
CA THR A 805 -37.40 -27.90 -80.19
C THR A 805 -38.22 -27.09 -81.20
N GLY A 806 -39.18 -27.74 -81.86
CA GLY A 806 -40.07 -27.08 -82.83
C GLY A 806 -39.35 -26.44 -84.02
N ARG A 807 -39.75 -25.20 -84.36
CA ARG A 807 -39.29 -24.45 -85.55
C ARG A 807 -37.80 -24.08 -85.50
N GLU A 808 -37.24 -23.93 -84.29
CA GLU A 808 -35.82 -23.67 -84.09
C GLU A 808 -34.98 -24.90 -84.50
N GLY A 809 -35.43 -26.11 -84.17
CA GLY A 809 -34.77 -27.35 -84.56
C GLY A 809 -34.69 -27.51 -86.08
N THR A 810 -35.73 -27.08 -86.81
CA THR A 810 -35.76 -27.11 -88.28
C THR A 810 -34.73 -26.17 -88.90
N GLU A 811 -34.49 -24.99 -88.30
CA GLU A 811 -33.45 -24.07 -88.76
C GLU A 811 -32.03 -24.57 -88.44
N VAL A 812 -31.82 -25.22 -87.29
CA VAL A 812 -30.53 -25.88 -86.98
C VAL A 812 -30.24 -27.01 -87.98
N GLU A 813 -31.25 -27.82 -88.31
CA GLU A 813 -31.17 -28.88 -89.33
C GLU A 813 -30.80 -28.34 -90.71
N ARG A 814 -31.35 -27.18 -91.09
CA ARG A 814 -31.00 -26.50 -92.34
C ARG A 814 -29.50 -26.15 -92.37
N PHE A 815 -28.94 -25.64 -91.28
CA PHE A 815 -27.51 -25.33 -91.19
C PHE A 815 -26.62 -26.59 -91.20
N ILE A 816 -27.06 -27.69 -90.56
CA ILE A 816 -26.39 -29.00 -90.64
C ILE A 816 -26.35 -29.49 -92.08
N GLY A 817 -27.49 -29.47 -92.79
CA GLY A 817 -27.59 -29.89 -94.18
C GLY A 817 -26.71 -29.06 -95.13
N LEU A 818 -26.61 -27.75 -94.90
CA LEU A 818 -25.75 -26.85 -95.67
C LEU A 818 -24.24 -27.09 -95.45
N LEU A 819 -23.84 -27.70 -94.34
CA LEU A 819 -22.45 -28.08 -94.05
C LEU A 819 -22.13 -29.50 -94.55
N GLN A 820 -23.06 -30.44 -94.42
CA GLN A 820 -22.91 -31.82 -94.89
C GLN A 820 -22.97 -31.92 -96.42
N GLY A 821 -23.74 -31.05 -97.09
CA GLY A 821 -23.84 -30.99 -98.55
C GLY A 821 -22.69 -30.28 -99.26
N LYS A 822 -21.58 -29.98 -98.57
CA LYS A 822 -20.37 -29.31 -99.13
C LYS A 822 -19.09 -30.18 -99.08
N LYS A 823 -19.21 -31.50 -99.00
CA LYS A 823 -18.11 -32.42 -99.34
C LYS A 823 -18.22 -32.89 -100.78
#